data_AF-A0A8J8KCW1-F1
#
_entry.id   AF-A0A8J8KCW1-F1
#
_cell.length_a   1.000
_cell.length_b   1.000
_cell.length_c   1.000
_cell.angle_alpha   90.00
_cell.angle_beta   90.00
_cell.angle_gamma   90.00
#
_symmetry.space_group_name_H-M   'P 1'
#
loop_
_entity.id
_entity.type
_entity.pdbx_description
1 polymer ?
#
loop_
_entity_poly.entity_id
_entity_poly.type
_entity_poly.pdbx_seq_one_letter_code
_entity_poly.pdbx_strand_id
1 'polypeptide(L)'
;MVTFLENHIFGVQISLFLFILIFFWVVENIIEKKSHKKILHTLVNARFLIFVIPVQIGLSIILLKVSAFTENHSVGLLKHLPIEENSFAFYLIAIVAMDFSSFLYHFLMHKIPFGWRFHQVHHSDMEVDISTTFREHPGETFLRVCFFIFTVYFFGISPWMIIIFQLIESTSNIISHSSIKLPEKVDRYVSMVFVTPNSHSIHHHFRLPQTDTNYGDILSIWDHLFKTASKMCQKDIVYGINTHMNPEYNANFKLLIKRPFRTKRKQTEVEKSVINNTLILLFLLGSFGMNAQQKNPNAIKDSTVIEAINITGKAKKRLKKAENPAFKILEKVWANKEANQNISNPFYEYDEFSSTEIGLNGMTKKFAKEVFKDSFDSISTQNILTGTGDNFDIPVELLQTFKHHYVSPKLNQEKTDILGKKDVGVPQDLKLFERLEVAFKNINPYDENIILLNKNFVSPISKSGFATYDYVLKDSIKTDDETIYSINYFPREGRELGFRGSFEISSINYALKSIQLRTPHNMNFNFVKDLDFTKTYTLDSRNKYVPESNNYNGVFTIFSKKDEKGLFVIKKDYFSNYTFDDPKTVVFYTTEDNPEPLKSTDDIIAKNADSDSRRMQKLVEFTSNSKKITSLTNALYTVSEGYFNAFKGVQLGNIYSTVATNEIQDFNLRLGFRTYQSLNDRFRLSGFATYGFKNKSVSFGLESRYLVLKKSRLILDAAYTDDFQQAGLNTFVGDQILPDAANESKAIFTRGRNFYLSSIDKAAFKVSIEPYKNLEIGAMASYTDIQSAAPNLFSLAFFNPDTQMQETTTNDFNTTLFLNYSPKRETFGTGVDRNYGIKLHPTLSINYIRGFSDFGESQFKYQKLNILYNHPLFVGKLGVLDPTVIAGKIFNAVPLSLANAVSANQTYFYAPNTFALLNYYQFVADEFFQFNVDHHFNGFLINHIPLLNKTKMRSVISFRSYIGDVSAGTVALNRSTIKYNVPTKPYIEYGFGFENIGFGNLRPLRVDFIWNNISRQNMDNNSPKFGIRFGFKTTF
;
A
#
# COMPACT_ATOMS: atom_id res chain seq x y z
N MET A 1 33.64 -28.65 -15.95
CA MET A 1 32.62 -27.78 -16.62
C MET A 1 32.85 -26.31 -16.30
N VAL A 2 32.90 -25.90 -15.03
CA VAL A 2 33.16 -24.51 -14.61
C VAL A 2 34.49 -23.96 -15.17
N THR A 3 35.59 -24.69 -15.00
CA THR A 3 36.92 -24.30 -15.53
C THR A 3 36.99 -24.22 -17.06
N PHE A 4 36.14 -25.00 -17.76
CA PHE A 4 36.04 -24.93 -19.23
C PHE A 4 35.26 -23.67 -19.66
N LEU A 5 34.18 -23.33 -18.94
CA LEU A 5 33.42 -22.11 -19.16
C LEU A 5 34.27 -20.86 -18.87
N GLU A 6 35.11 -20.88 -17.85
CA GLU A 6 36.03 -19.78 -17.51
C GLU A 6 37.09 -19.54 -18.59
N ASN A 7 37.69 -20.61 -19.13
CA ASN A 7 38.74 -20.50 -20.14
C ASN A 7 38.24 -20.27 -21.58
N HIS A 8 36.96 -20.54 -21.85
CA HIS A 8 36.36 -20.45 -23.18
C HIS A 8 35.11 -19.56 -23.24
N ILE A 9 34.92 -18.67 -22.27
CA ILE A 9 33.66 -17.92 -22.12
C ILE A 9 33.22 -17.18 -23.37
N PHE A 10 34.13 -16.47 -24.06
CA PHE A 10 33.79 -15.74 -25.28
C PHE A 10 33.35 -16.70 -26.41
N GLY A 11 34.02 -17.85 -26.55
CA GLY A 11 33.64 -18.86 -27.51
C GLY A 11 32.26 -19.45 -27.22
N VAL A 12 31.94 -19.68 -25.94
CA VAL A 12 30.64 -20.17 -25.49
C VAL A 12 29.55 -19.13 -25.69
N GLN A 13 29.77 -17.87 -25.31
CA GLN A 13 28.84 -16.76 -25.51
C GLN A 13 28.51 -16.56 -26.99
N ILE A 14 29.54 -16.53 -27.85
CA ILE A 14 29.36 -16.39 -29.30
C ILE A 14 28.59 -17.59 -29.86
N SER A 15 28.94 -18.82 -29.43
CA SER A 15 28.25 -20.04 -29.89
C SER A 15 26.78 -20.05 -29.45
N LEU A 16 26.48 -19.63 -28.23
CA LEU A 16 25.11 -19.52 -27.71
C LEU A 16 24.32 -18.46 -28.45
N PHE A 17 24.90 -17.28 -28.68
CA PHE A 17 24.25 -16.22 -29.44
C PHE A 17 23.96 -16.67 -30.89
N LEU A 18 24.94 -17.26 -31.57
CA LEU A 18 24.76 -17.81 -32.92
C LEU A 18 23.72 -18.91 -32.94
N PHE A 19 23.71 -19.79 -31.94
CA PHE A 19 22.70 -20.84 -31.81
C PHE A 19 21.30 -20.26 -31.65
N ILE A 20 21.09 -19.33 -30.71
CA ILE A 20 19.80 -18.68 -30.45
C ILE A 20 19.30 -18.00 -31.72
N LEU A 21 20.18 -17.24 -32.38
CA LEU A 21 19.88 -16.54 -33.61
C LEU A 21 19.48 -17.49 -34.74
N ILE A 22 20.29 -18.51 -35.01
CA ILE A 22 20.02 -19.50 -36.08
C ILE A 22 18.74 -20.25 -35.75
N PHE A 23 18.55 -20.66 -34.49
CA PHE A 23 17.36 -21.36 -34.03
C PHE A 23 16.09 -20.54 -34.29
N PHE A 24 16.03 -19.30 -33.82
CA PHE A 24 14.85 -18.46 -34.03
C PHE A 24 14.65 -18.11 -35.51
N TRP A 25 15.72 -17.86 -36.26
CA TRP A 25 15.62 -17.63 -37.70
C TRP A 25 15.05 -18.85 -38.45
N VAL A 26 15.48 -20.07 -38.10
CA VAL A 26 14.93 -21.32 -38.66
C VAL A 26 13.46 -21.49 -38.30
N VAL A 27 13.10 -21.31 -37.02
CA VAL A 27 11.72 -21.40 -36.53
C VAL A 27 10.81 -20.43 -37.29
N GLU A 28 11.24 -19.19 -37.47
CA GLU A 28 10.49 -18.16 -38.19
C GLU A 28 10.32 -18.50 -39.68
N ASN A 29 11.35 -19.07 -40.33
CA ASN A 29 11.24 -19.54 -41.72
C ASN A 29 10.27 -20.72 -41.89
N ILE A 30 10.26 -21.65 -40.93
CA ILE A 30 9.35 -22.81 -40.93
C ILE A 30 7.89 -22.35 -40.82
N ILE A 31 7.62 -21.37 -39.94
CA ILE A 31 6.26 -20.87 -39.68
C ILE A 31 5.73 -20.02 -40.84
N GLU A 32 6.54 -19.11 -41.39
CA GLU A 32 6.07 -18.13 -42.38
C GLU A 32 6.02 -18.66 -43.84
N LYS A 33 6.69 -19.79 -44.14
CA LYS A 33 6.74 -20.39 -45.49
C LYS A 33 7.24 -19.47 -46.63
N LYS A 34 8.02 -18.43 -46.32
CA LYS A 34 8.53 -17.42 -47.29
C LYS A 34 10.05 -17.47 -47.48
N SER A 35 10.62 -18.60 -47.91
CA SER A 35 12.08 -18.79 -47.85
C SER A 35 12.90 -17.80 -48.70
N HIS A 36 12.56 -17.59 -49.98
CA HIS A 36 13.44 -16.83 -50.89
C HIS A 36 13.51 -15.31 -50.60
N LYS A 37 12.36 -14.65 -50.40
CA LYS A 37 12.32 -13.20 -50.12
C LYS A 37 12.99 -12.86 -48.78
N LYS A 38 12.77 -13.71 -47.77
CA LYS A 38 13.35 -13.56 -46.45
C LYS A 38 14.87 -13.75 -46.44
N ILE A 39 15.40 -14.69 -47.23
CA ILE A 39 16.85 -14.84 -47.40
C ILE A 39 17.45 -13.57 -48.01
N LEU A 40 16.84 -12.99 -49.05
CA LEU A 40 17.31 -11.73 -49.64
C LEU A 40 17.24 -10.57 -48.63
N HIS A 41 16.16 -10.47 -47.85
CA HIS A 41 16.01 -9.49 -46.78
C HIS A 41 17.11 -9.63 -45.71
N THR A 42 17.32 -10.86 -45.23
CA THR A 42 18.36 -11.21 -44.26
C THR A 42 19.75 -10.83 -44.80
N LEU A 43 20.05 -11.11 -46.07
CA LEU A 43 21.34 -10.75 -46.69
C LEU A 43 21.55 -9.24 -46.80
N VAL A 44 20.49 -8.44 -46.99
CA VAL A 44 20.58 -6.97 -46.98
C VAL A 44 20.90 -6.47 -45.57
N ASN A 45 20.19 -6.96 -44.56
CA ASN A 45 20.40 -6.56 -43.16
C ASN A 45 21.75 -7.05 -42.61
N ALA A 46 22.19 -8.26 -42.96
CA ALA A 46 23.47 -8.81 -42.51
C ALA A 46 24.70 -8.03 -43.01
N ARG A 47 24.60 -7.24 -44.10
CA ARG A 47 25.71 -6.40 -44.59
C ARG A 47 26.12 -5.30 -43.61
N PHE A 48 25.22 -4.87 -42.71
CA PHE A 48 25.55 -3.92 -41.65
C PHE A 48 26.58 -4.49 -40.67
N LEU A 49 26.57 -5.82 -40.44
CA LEU A 49 27.52 -6.49 -39.55
C LEU A 49 28.98 -6.29 -39.96
N ILE A 50 29.27 -6.13 -41.26
CA ILE A 50 30.62 -5.85 -41.78
C ILE A 50 31.21 -4.58 -41.15
N PHE A 51 30.37 -3.58 -40.86
CA PHE A 51 30.79 -2.30 -40.28
C PHE A 51 30.53 -2.22 -38.78
N VAL A 52 29.49 -2.90 -38.28
CA VAL A 52 29.11 -2.92 -36.86
C VAL A 52 30.09 -3.76 -36.03
N ILE A 53 30.46 -4.96 -36.49
CA ILE A 53 31.31 -5.89 -35.71
C ILE A 53 32.67 -5.28 -35.35
N PRO A 54 33.42 -4.63 -36.25
CA PRO A 54 34.71 -4.01 -35.88
C PRO A 54 34.57 -2.94 -34.80
N VAL A 55 33.53 -2.10 -34.88
CA VAL A 55 33.24 -1.07 -33.87
C VAL A 55 32.87 -1.71 -32.54
N GLN A 56 31.98 -2.72 -32.57
CA GLN A 56 31.54 -3.47 -31.40
C GLN A 56 32.74 -4.14 -30.69
N ILE A 57 33.62 -4.83 -31.42
CA ILE A 57 34.79 -5.52 -30.84
C ILE A 57 35.73 -4.49 -30.20
N GLY A 58 36.06 -3.40 -30.92
CA GLY A 58 36.96 -2.36 -30.42
C GLY A 58 36.46 -1.72 -29.12
N LEU A 59 35.18 -1.37 -29.06
CA LEU A 59 34.57 -0.78 -27.86
C LEU A 59 34.31 -1.82 -26.76
N SER A 60 34.06 -3.08 -27.08
CA SER A 60 33.89 -4.14 -26.09
C SER A 60 35.18 -4.42 -25.33
N ILE A 61 36.36 -4.29 -25.97
CA ILE A 61 37.65 -4.37 -25.27
C ILE A 61 37.77 -3.23 -24.25
N ILE A 62 37.32 -2.02 -24.60
CA ILE A 62 37.32 -0.86 -23.68
C ILE A 62 36.33 -1.11 -22.54
N LEU A 63 35.12 -1.58 -22.84
CA LEU A 63 34.09 -1.94 -21.86
C LEU A 63 34.61 -2.93 -20.82
N LEU A 64 35.29 -4.00 -21.26
CA LEU A 64 35.86 -4.99 -20.35
C LEU A 64 37.00 -4.41 -19.51
N LYS A 65 37.83 -3.52 -20.06
CA LYS A 65 38.85 -2.81 -19.29
C LYS A 65 38.24 -1.89 -18.24
N VAL A 66 37.16 -1.17 -18.58
CA VAL A 66 36.42 -0.30 -17.64
C VAL A 66 35.76 -1.14 -16.54
N SER A 67 35.13 -2.25 -16.90
CA SER A 67 34.53 -3.18 -15.95
C SER A 67 35.57 -3.79 -15.00
N ALA A 68 36.72 -4.24 -15.52
CA ALA A 68 37.83 -4.72 -14.70
C ALA A 68 38.40 -3.61 -13.81
N PHE A 69 38.46 -2.37 -14.29
CA PHE A 69 38.86 -1.22 -13.49
C PHE A 69 37.87 -0.97 -12.34
N THR A 70 36.56 -0.97 -12.59
CA THR A 70 35.54 -0.80 -11.56
C THR A 70 35.56 -1.93 -10.52
N GLU A 71 35.83 -3.15 -10.97
CA GLU A 71 35.98 -4.32 -10.11
C GLU A 71 37.20 -4.17 -9.17
N ASN A 72 38.38 -3.90 -9.74
CA ASN A 72 39.63 -3.83 -9.00
C ASN A 72 39.72 -2.64 -8.04
N HIS A 73 39.02 -1.54 -8.31
CA HIS A 73 39.05 -0.32 -7.50
C HIS A 73 37.77 -0.08 -6.70
N SER A 74 36.83 -1.04 -6.72
CA SER A 74 35.52 -0.94 -6.06
C SER A 74 34.77 0.36 -6.38
N VAL A 75 34.79 0.77 -7.65
CA VAL A 75 34.12 1.98 -8.15
C VAL A 75 32.73 1.63 -8.65
N GLY A 76 31.72 2.42 -8.25
CA GLY A 76 30.36 2.35 -8.78
C GLY A 76 29.29 2.14 -7.72
N LEU A 77 28.06 2.58 -8.01
CA LEU A 77 26.98 2.62 -7.01
C LEU A 77 26.67 1.24 -6.38
N LEU A 78 26.71 0.16 -7.16
CA LEU A 78 26.39 -1.18 -6.65
C LEU A 78 27.45 -1.70 -5.69
N LYS A 79 28.72 -1.34 -5.88
CA LYS A 79 29.84 -1.74 -5.00
C LYS A 79 29.75 -1.13 -3.60
N HIS A 80 28.95 -0.07 -3.44
CA HIS A 80 28.68 0.55 -2.14
C HIS A 80 27.38 0.07 -1.49
N LEU A 81 26.61 -0.79 -2.17
CA LEU A 81 25.43 -1.40 -1.58
C LEU A 81 25.85 -2.48 -0.56
N PRO A 82 25.10 -2.65 0.54
CA PRO A 82 25.40 -3.60 1.60
C PRO A 82 24.83 -4.98 1.23
N ILE A 83 25.01 -5.36 -0.03
CA ILE A 83 24.47 -6.57 -0.64
C ILE A 83 25.68 -7.38 -1.05
N GLU A 84 25.72 -8.67 -0.68
CA GLU A 84 26.80 -9.56 -1.10
C GLU A 84 26.84 -9.61 -2.64
N GLU A 85 28.02 -9.39 -3.22
CA GLU A 85 28.18 -9.28 -4.67
C GLU A 85 27.77 -10.55 -5.43
N ASN A 86 27.81 -11.71 -4.75
CA ASN A 86 27.39 -13.01 -5.28
C ASN A 86 25.90 -13.31 -5.03
N SER A 87 25.15 -12.44 -4.37
CA SER A 87 23.74 -12.68 -4.06
C SER A 87 22.84 -12.45 -5.28
N PHE A 88 21.77 -13.24 -5.38
CA PHE A 88 20.76 -13.07 -6.43
C PHE A 88 20.20 -11.63 -6.52
N ALA A 89 20.04 -10.96 -5.38
CA ALA A 89 19.56 -9.57 -5.32
C ALA A 89 20.53 -8.60 -6.00
N PHE A 90 21.84 -8.78 -5.83
CA PHE A 90 22.86 -7.96 -6.50
C PHE A 90 22.75 -8.10 -8.01
N TYR A 91 22.69 -9.34 -8.53
CA TYR A 91 22.52 -9.61 -9.96
C TYR A 91 21.23 -9.02 -10.52
N LEU A 92 20.13 -9.17 -9.79
CA LEU A 92 18.83 -8.65 -10.24
C LEU A 92 18.85 -7.12 -10.35
N ILE A 93 19.40 -6.42 -9.35
CA ILE A 93 19.49 -4.95 -9.37
C ILE A 93 20.40 -4.49 -10.51
N ALA A 94 21.54 -5.17 -10.72
CA ALA A 94 22.46 -4.88 -11.82
C ALA A 94 21.77 -5.02 -13.19
N ILE A 95 21.02 -6.11 -13.41
CA ILE A 95 20.27 -6.35 -14.65
C ILE A 95 19.21 -5.26 -14.86
N VAL A 96 18.43 -4.91 -13.83
CA VAL A 96 17.40 -3.87 -13.90
C VAL A 96 18.01 -2.49 -14.19
N ALA A 97 19.17 -2.17 -13.61
CA ALA A 97 19.88 -0.92 -13.87
C ALA A 97 20.41 -0.83 -15.31
N MET A 98 20.97 -1.93 -15.83
CA MET A 98 21.44 -2.01 -17.21
C MET A 98 20.26 -1.93 -18.21
N ASP A 99 19.15 -2.62 -17.96
CA ASP A 99 17.95 -2.54 -18.80
C ASP A 99 17.32 -1.14 -18.81
N PHE A 100 17.27 -0.46 -17.65
CA PHE A 100 16.85 0.95 -17.60
C PHE A 100 17.76 1.84 -18.44
N SER A 101 19.07 1.59 -18.42
CA SER A 101 20.03 2.28 -19.27
C SER A 101 19.74 2.04 -20.76
N SER A 102 19.43 0.80 -21.16
CA SER A 102 19.06 0.48 -22.55
C SER A 102 17.77 1.20 -22.97
N PHE A 103 16.73 1.21 -22.12
CA PHE A 103 15.52 2.02 -22.34
C PHE A 103 15.84 3.51 -22.51
N LEU A 104 16.66 4.08 -21.62
CA LEU A 104 17.00 5.50 -21.67
C LEU A 104 17.78 5.85 -22.93
N TYR A 105 18.76 5.02 -23.30
CA TYR A 105 19.48 5.13 -24.56
C TYR A 105 18.51 5.15 -25.75
N HIS A 106 17.62 4.16 -25.82
CA HIS A 106 16.67 4.02 -26.91
C HIS A 106 15.72 5.23 -27.01
N PHE A 107 15.18 5.68 -25.89
CA PHE A 107 14.39 6.91 -25.81
C PHE A 107 15.16 8.13 -26.33
N LEU A 108 16.43 8.31 -25.94
CA LEU A 108 17.26 9.42 -26.40
C LEU A 108 17.57 9.33 -27.90
N MET A 109 17.73 8.13 -28.44
CA MET A 109 17.91 7.93 -29.89
C MET A 109 16.70 8.40 -30.69
N HIS A 110 15.49 8.34 -30.15
CA HIS A 110 14.30 8.93 -30.79
C HIS A 110 14.19 10.44 -30.56
N LYS A 111 14.43 10.91 -29.34
CA LYS A 111 14.15 12.31 -28.98
C LYS A 111 15.22 13.29 -29.41
N ILE A 112 16.47 12.85 -29.53
CA ILE A 112 17.57 13.71 -29.98
C ILE A 112 17.68 13.60 -31.51
N PRO A 113 17.52 14.70 -32.28
CA PRO A 113 17.58 14.65 -33.74
C PRO A 113 18.87 14.03 -34.29
N PHE A 114 20.00 14.18 -33.58
CA PHE A 114 21.26 13.55 -33.94
C PHE A 114 21.21 12.02 -33.81
N GLY A 115 20.70 11.49 -32.69
CA GLY A 115 20.52 10.04 -32.50
C GLY A 115 19.57 9.47 -33.55
N TRP A 116 18.43 10.15 -33.78
CA TRP A 116 17.41 9.69 -34.72
C TRP A 116 17.95 9.53 -36.14
N ARG A 117 18.93 10.35 -36.56
CA ARG A 117 19.55 10.23 -37.88
C ARG A 117 20.17 8.86 -38.13
N PHE A 118 20.69 8.22 -37.08
CA PHE A 118 21.25 6.88 -37.13
C PHE A 118 20.17 5.83 -36.91
N HIS A 119 19.35 6.00 -35.88
CA HIS A 119 18.32 5.01 -35.51
C HIS A 119 17.21 4.85 -36.55
N GLN A 120 16.92 5.88 -37.35
CA GLN A 120 16.00 5.76 -38.48
C GLN A 120 16.44 4.72 -39.54
N VAL A 121 17.71 4.28 -39.55
CA VAL A 121 18.15 3.20 -40.46
C VAL A 121 17.51 1.89 -40.02
N HIS A 122 17.46 1.62 -38.72
CA HIS A 122 16.77 0.49 -38.14
C HIS A 122 15.26 0.53 -38.46
N HIS A 123 14.59 1.65 -38.16
CA HIS A 123 13.17 1.85 -38.48
C HIS A 123 12.82 1.92 -39.96
N SER A 124 13.81 2.08 -40.86
CA SER A 124 13.54 2.08 -42.29
C SER A 124 13.24 0.70 -42.86
N ASP A 125 13.34 -0.34 -42.04
CA ASP A 125 12.92 -1.68 -42.43
C ASP A 125 11.41 -1.70 -42.69
N MET A 126 11.03 -2.28 -43.83
CA MET A 126 9.64 -2.40 -44.26
C MET A 126 9.08 -3.80 -44.01
N GLU A 127 9.93 -4.76 -43.60
CA GLU A 127 9.56 -6.14 -43.29
C GLU A 127 10.24 -6.56 -41.97
N VAL A 128 9.73 -6.08 -40.82
CA VAL A 128 10.33 -6.39 -39.51
C VAL A 128 10.29 -7.89 -39.22
N ASP A 129 11.48 -8.48 -39.16
CA ASP A 129 11.73 -9.88 -38.81
C ASP A 129 13.02 -9.99 -37.97
N ILE A 130 13.44 -11.20 -37.60
CA ILE A 130 14.64 -11.41 -36.79
C ILE A 130 15.88 -10.73 -37.39
N SER A 131 15.99 -10.64 -38.72
CA SER A 131 17.16 -10.04 -39.37
C SER A 131 17.23 -8.52 -39.21
N THR A 132 16.10 -7.86 -38.89
CA THR A 132 16.04 -6.41 -38.61
C THR A 132 16.93 -6.03 -37.41
N THR A 133 17.19 -6.97 -36.49
CA THR A 133 18.16 -6.80 -35.38
C THR A 133 19.56 -6.46 -35.87
N PHE A 134 19.95 -6.89 -37.08
CA PHE A 134 21.25 -6.57 -37.67
C PHE A 134 21.28 -5.23 -38.39
N ARG A 135 20.11 -4.63 -38.65
CA ARG A 135 19.95 -3.43 -39.46
C ARG A 135 20.29 -2.17 -38.65
N GLU A 136 21.52 -2.11 -38.17
CA GLU A 136 22.01 -1.07 -37.30
C GLU A 136 23.16 -0.30 -37.95
N HIS A 137 23.13 1.02 -37.85
CA HIS A 137 24.22 1.83 -38.37
C HIS A 137 25.45 1.74 -37.43
N PRO A 138 26.71 1.65 -37.90
CA PRO A 138 27.88 1.57 -37.01
C PRO A 138 28.03 2.78 -36.06
N GLY A 139 27.55 3.95 -36.49
CA GLY A 139 27.45 5.13 -35.62
C GLY A 139 26.44 4.99 -34.47
N GLU A 140 25.37 4.21 -34.66
CA GLU A 140 24.45 3.86 -33.58
C GLU A 140 25.13 2.91 -32.58
N THR A 141 25.83 1.88 -33.09
CA THR A 141 26.61 0.96 -32.26
C THR A 141 27.64 1.69 -31.41
N PHE A 142 28.33 2.67 -32.00
CA PHE A 142 29.25 3.53 -31.26
C PHE A 142 28.57 4.24 -30.09
N LEU A 143 27.42 4.89 -30.34
CA LEU A 143 26.66 5.60 -29.30
C LEU A 143 26.14 4.65 -28.22
N ARG A 144 25.56 3.50 -28.62
CA ARG A 144 25.04 2.48 -27.69
C ARG A 144 26.13 1.97 -26.76
N VAL A 145 27.26 1.53 -27.31
CA VAL A 145 28.34 0.94 -26.51
C VAL A 145 29.01 2.00 -25.64
N CYS A 146 29.19 3.24 -26.11
CA CYS A 146 29.67 4.33 -25.24
C CYS A 146 28.72 4.61 -24.08
N PHE A 147 27.40 4.62 -24.32
CA PHE A 147 26.40 4.76 -23.27
C PHE A 147 26.48 3.60 -22.27
N PHE A 148 26.65 2.37 -22.76
CA PHE A 148 26.78 1.19 -21.92
C PHE A 148 28.09 1.17 -21.11
N ILE A 149 29.21 1.62 -21.68
CA ILE A 149 30.49 1.82 -20.95
C ILE A 149 30.28 2.79 -19.79
N PHE A 150 29.57 3.90 -20.02
CA PHE A 150 29.24 4.85 -18.97
C PHE A 150 28.39 4.21 -17.86
N THR A 151 27.38 3.42 -18.22
CA THR A 151 26.55 2.66 -17.27
C THR A 151 27.37 1.68 -16.44
N VAL A 152 28.26 0.91 -17.07
CA VAL A 152 29.16 -0.02 -16.36
C VAL A 152 30.05 0.71 -15.38
N TYR A 153 30.63 1.85 -15.78
CA TYR A 153 31.44 2.68 -14.89
C TYR A 153 30.63 3.23 -13.71
N PHE A 154 29.45 3.79 -13.98
CA PHE A 154 28.61 4.45 -13.00
C PHE A 154 28.05 3.48 -11.95
N PHE A 155 27.61 2.29 -12.38
CA PHE A 155 27.05 1.30 -11.46
C PHE A 155 28.08 0.33 -10.90
N GLY A 156 29.28 0.21 -11.48
CA GLY A 156 30.31 -0.71 -11.03
C GLY A 156 29.99 -2.17 -11.37
N ILE A 157 29.70 -2.43 -12.64
CA ILE A 157 29.25 -3.74 -13.12
C ILE A 157 30.45 -4.65 -13.40
N SER A 158 30.42 -5.88 -12.88
CA SER A 158 31.48 -6.87 -13.08
C SER A 158 31.44 -7.49 -14.50
N PRO A 159 32.56 -8.01 -15.02
CA PRO A 159 32.62 -8.55 -16.39
C PRO A 159 31.61 -9.68 -16.65
N TRP A 160 31.38 -10.53 -15.66
CA TRP A 160 30.45 -11.65 -15.75
C TRP A 160 28.99 -11.21 -15.86
N MET A 161 28.61 -10.13 -15.18
CA MET A 161 27.26 -9.57 -15.25
C MET A 161 26.96 -8.97 -16.62
N ILE A 162 27.96 -8.33 -17.24
CA ILE A 162 27.86 -7.81 -18.60
C ILE A 162 27.51 -8.94 -19.58
N ILE A 163 28.19 -10.08 -19.46
CA ILE A 163 27.98 -11.23 -20.35
C ILE A 163 26.58 -11.81 -20.19
N ILE A 164 26.14 -12.01 -18.94
CA ILE A 164 24.78 -12.50 -18.64
C ILE A 164 23.73 -11.53 -19.17
N PHE A 165 23.88 -10.24 -18.90
CA PHE A 165 22.96 -9.22 -19.37
C PHE A 165 22.89 -9.18 -20.89
N GLN A 166 24.03 -9.17 -21.57
CA GLN A 166 24.09 -9.16 -23.04
C GLN A 166 23.42 -10.39 -23.65
N LEU A 167 23.53 -11.57 -23.02
CA LEU A 167 22.83 -12.77 -23.49
C LEU A 167 21.31 -12.63 -23.36
N ILE A 168 20.83 -12.10 -22.24
CA ILE A 168 19.40 -11.86 -21.99
C ILE A 168 18.86 -10.78 -22.96
N GLU A 169 19.54 -9.63 -23.04
CA GLU A 169 19.20 -8.50 -23.90
C GLU A 169 19.15 -8.93 -25.37
N SER A 170 20.19 -9.61 -25.84
CA SER A 170 20.26 -10.14 -27.21
C SER A 170 19.10 -11.08 -27.52
N THR A 171 18.77 -11.97 -26.59
CA THR A 171 17.65 -12.91 -26.77
C THR A 171 16.32 -12.16 -26.81
N SER A 172 16.12 -11.19 -25.91
CA SER A 172 14.94 -10.33 -25.89
C SER A 172 14.77 -9.57 -27.20
N ASN A 173 15.85 -8.95 -27.69
CA ASN A 173 15.87 -8.15 -28.91
C ASN A 173 15.58 -9.00 -30.17
N ILE A 174 16.14 -10.21 -30.24
CA ILE A 174 15.82 -11.19 -31.30
C ILE A 174 14.33 -11.56 -31.28
N ILE A 175 13.78 -11.85 -30.10
CA ILE A 175 12.38 -12.24 -29.96
C ILE A 175 11.46 -11.05 -30.28
N SER A 176 11.77 -9.84 -29.80
CA SER A 176 10.93 -8.65 -29.98
C SER A 176 10.81 -8.21 -31.45
N HIS A 177 11.82 -8.50 -32.28
CA HIS A 177 11.75 -8.24 -33.73
C HIS A 177 11.14 -9.39 -34.52
N SER A 178 10.80 -10.52 -33.90
CA SER A 178 10.21 -11.63 -34.61
C SER A 178 8.88 -11.24 -35.27
N SER A 179 8.68 -11.73 -36.49
CA SER A 179 7.38 -11.75 -37.17
C SER A 179 6.35 -12.62 -36.44
N ILE A 180 6.78 -13.57 -35.59
CA ILE A 180 5.90 -14.44 -34.81
C ILE A 180 5.29 -13.64 -33.66
N LYS A 181 4.02 -13.27 -33.81
CA LYS A 181 3.28 -12.51 -32.79
C LYS A 181 2.66 -13.42 -31.73
N LEU A 182 2.61 -12.92 -30.50
CA LEU A 182 1.90 -13.58 -29.40
C LEU A 182 0.38 -13.40 -29.56
N PRO A 183 -0.43 -14.39 -29.15
CA PRO A 183 -1.87 -14.21 -29.06
C PRO A 183 -2.24 -13.03 -28.16
N GLU A 184 -3.23 -12.22 -28.54
CA GLU A 184 -3.58 -10.97 -27.83
C GLU A 184 -3.86 -11.15 -26.33
N LYS A 185 -4.42 -12.30 -25.93
CA LYS A 185 -4.68 -12.61 -24.51
C LYS A 185 -3.39 -12.79 -23.72
N VAL A 186 -2.38 -13.43 -24.30
CA VAL A 186 -1.08 -13.66 -23.67
C VAL A 186 -0.28 -12.36 -23.65
N ASP A 187 -0.22 -11.69 -24.79
CA ASP A 187 0.47 -10.40 -24.94
C ASP A 187 -0.03 -9.36 -23.95
N ARG A 188 -1.35 -9.30 -23.69
CA ARG A 188 -1.94 -8.37 -22.72
C ARG A 188 -1.29 -8.41 -21.34
N TYR A 189 -0.88 -9.59 -20.88
CA TYR A 189 -0.26 -9.76 -19.57
C TYR A 189 1.26 -9.69 -19.65
N VAL A 190 1.86 -10.32 -20.67
CA VAL A 190 3.32 -10.35 -20.84
C VAL A 190 3.88 -8.95 -21.13
N SER A 191 3.21 -8.17 -21.99
CA SER A 191 3.58 -6.78 -22.34
C SER A 191 3.43 -5.76 -21.20
N MET A 192 2.95 -6.18 -20.03
CA MET A 192 3.00 -5.33 -18.82
C MET A 192 4.39 -5.34 -18.17
N VAL A 193 5.16 -6.41 -18.38
CA VAL A 193 6.44 -6.65 -17.70
C VAL A 193 7.58 -6.74 -18.70
N PHE A 194 7.42 -7.53 -19.77
CA PHE A 194 8.44 -7.78 -20.79
C PHE A 194 8.08 -7.10 -22.10
N VAL A 195 9.09 -6.79 -22.90
CA VAL A 195 8.89 -6.38 -24.29
C VAL A 195 8.48 -7.60 -25.10
N THR A 196 7.46 -7.46 -25.93
CA THR A 196 6.93 -8.55 -26.76
C THR A 196 7.09 -8.21 -28.24
N PRO A 197 7.04 -9.22 -29.13
CA PRO A 197 6.97 -8.97 -30.56
C PRO A 197 5.83 -8.01 -30.93
N ASN A 198 4.72 -8.10 -30.20
CA ASN A 198 3.53 -7.29 -30.42
C ASN A 198 3.75 -5.83 -30.04
N SER A 199 4.35 -5.54 -28.88
CA SER A 199 4.58 -4.17 -28.42
C SER A 199 5.65 -3.48 -29.25
N HIS A 200 6.72 -4.18 -29.58
CA HIS A 200 7.85 -3.64 -30.34
C HIS A 200 7.50 -3.38 -31.82
N SER A 201 6.57 -4.14 -32.38
CA SER A 201 6.07 -3.89 -33.76
C SER A 201 5.33 -2.55 -33.88
N ILE A 202 4.67 -2.10 -32.80
CA ILE A 202 3.98 -0.79 -32.78
C ILE A 202 5.00 0.33 -32.82
N HIS A 203 6.12 0.16 -32.11
CA HIS A 203 7.24 1.08 -32.13
C HIS A 203 7.85 1.21 -33.54
N HIS A 204 7.88 0.12 -34.30
CA HIS A 204 8.26 0.13 -35.73
C HIS A 204 7.19 0.64 -36.70
N HIS A 205 6.05 1.13 -36.20
CA HIS A 205 5.03 1.71 -37.07
C HIS A 205 5.54 2.96 -37.78
N PHE A 206 5.18 3.11 -39.05
CA PHE A 206 5.75 4.13 -39.93
C PHE A 206 5.45 5.59 -39.57
N ARG A 207 4.50 5.85 -38.66
CA ARG A 207 4.04 7.20 -38.33
C ARG A 207 3.97 7.46 -36.83
N LEU A 208 4.17 8.73 -36.49
CA LEU A 208 3.89 9.28 -35.18
C LEU A 208 2.36 9.27 -34.92
N PRO A 209 1.93 9.12 -33.65
CA PRO A 209 2.75 8.99 -32.45
C PRO A 209 3.33 7.59 -32.21
N GLN A 210 2.90 6.56 -32.95
CA GLN A 210 3.27 5.16 -32.67
C GLN A 210 4.77 4.90 -32.78
N THR A 211 5.46 5.50 -33.75
CA THR A 211 6.93 5.40 -33.86
C THR A 211 7.67 5.84 -32.57
N ASP A 212 7.05 6.74 -31.81
CA ASP A 212 7.63 7.35 -30.60
C ASP A 212 7.02 6.77 -29.31
N THR A 213 6.77 5.47 -29.30
CA THR A 213 6.23 4.72 -28.16
C THR A 213 6.95 3.37 -27.99
N ASN A 214 6.77 2.69 -26.85
CA ASN A 214 7.29 1.34 -26.56
C ASN A 214 8.82 1.20 -26.73
N TYR A 215 9.61 1.96 -25.99
CA TYR A 215 11.09 2.01 -26.08
C TYR A 215 11.82 0.94 -25.26
N GLY A 216 11.13 0.14 -24.45
CA GLY A 216 11.76 -0.91 -23.64
C GLY A 216 12.57 -1.89 -24.48
N ASP A 217 13.60 -2.49 -23.88
CA ASP A 217 14.48 -3.46 -24.55
C ASP A 217 14.27 -4.91 -24.02
N ILE A 218 14.36 -5.11 -22.69
CA ILE A 218 13.91 -6.35 -22.02
C ILE A 218 12.60 -6.11 -21.28
N LEU A 219 12.55 -5.08 -20.42
CA LEU A 219 11.37 -4.78 -19.61
C LEU A 219 10.54 -3.64 -20.22
N SER A 220 9.25 -3.88 -20.40
CA SER A 220 8.29 -2.84 -20.83
C SER A 220 7.78 -1.99 -19.66
N ILE A 221 8.18 -2.31 -18.42
CA ILE A 221 7.80 -1.57 -17.21
C ILE A 221 8.13 -0.07 -17.34
N TRP A 222 9.27 0.25 -17.95
CA TRP A 222 9.70 1.64 -18.16
C TRP A 222 8.72 2.40 -19.04
N ASP A 223 8.20 1.78 -20.10
CA ASP A 223 7.22 2.43 -20.96
C ASP A 223 5.92 2.78 -20.23
N HIS A 224 5.48 1.92 -19.33
CA HIS A 224 4.30 2.17 -18.51
C HIS A 224 4.59 3.25 -17.46
N LEU A 225 5.79 3.25 -16.87
CA LEU A 225 6.24 4.20 -15.86
C LEU A 225 6.37 5.63 -16.44
N PHE A 226 6.99 5.76 -17.61
CA PHE A 226 7.21 7.03 -18.30
C PHE A 226 6.07 7.43 -19.25
N LYS A 227 5.01 6.62 -19.34
CA LYS A 227 3.82 6.83 -20.18
C LYS A 227 4.15 6.91 -21.68
N THR A 228 5.10 6.10 -22.11
CA THR A 228 5.46 5.88 -23.52
C THR A 228 4.86 4.58 -24.06
N ALA A 229 4.11 3.82 -23.26
CA ALA A 229 3.42 2.62 -23.71
C ALA A 229 2.25 2.92 -24.67
N SER A 230 2.15 2.16 -25.77
CA SER A 230 1.11 2.25 -26.80
C SER A 230 0.57 0.87 -27.19
N LYS A 231 -0.69 0.86 -27.61
CA LYS A 231 -1.40 -0.35 -28.08
C LYS A 231 -2.06 -0.09 -29.43
N MET A 232 -1.97 -1.08 -30.32
CA MET A 232 -2.55 -1.05 -31.66
C MET A 232 -2.89 -2.47 -32.07
N CYS A 233 -3.93 -2.65 -32.91
CA CYS A 233 -4.23 -3.96 -33.46
C CYS A 233 -3.14 -4.34 -34.46
N GLN A 234 -2.68 -5.60 -34.40
CA GLN A 234 -1.54 -6.07 -35.21
C GLN A 234 -1.76 -5.90 -36.72
N LYS A 235 -3.00 -6.06 -37.19
CA LYS A 235 -3.36 -5.92 -38.61
C LYS A 235 -3.20 -4.50 -39.16
N ASP A 236 -3.18 -3.49 -38.29
CA ASP A 236 -3.11 -2.08 -38.68
C ASP A 236 -1.66 -1.57 -38.73
N ILE A 237 -0.68 -2.41 -38.37
CA ILE A 237 0.73 -2.05 -38.33
C ILE A 237 1.31 -2.08 -39.75
N VAL A 238 1.75 -0.90 -40.19
CA VAL A 238 2.58 -0.72 -41.39
C VAL A 238 3.99 -0.31 -40.96
N TYR A 239 5.01 -1.05 -41.40
CA TYR A 239 6.41 -0.80 -41.07
C TYR A 239 7.07 0.22 -42.02
N GLY A 240 8.18 0.82 -41.56
CA GLY A 240 8.97 1.79 -42.31
C GLY A 240 8.96 3.16 -41.67
N ILE A 241 9.13 4.22 -42.47
CA ILE A 241 9.09 5.62 -42.02
C ILE A 241 8.31 6.44 -43.03
N ASN A 242 7.27 7.16 -42.60
CA ASN A 242 6.37 7.93 -43.46
C ASN A 242 7.06 8.91 -44.43
N THR A 243 8.22 9.44 -44.06
CA THR A 243 9.02 10.34 -44.90
C THR A 243 9.87 9.61 -45.95
N HIS A 244 10.02 8.29 -45.85
CA HIS A 244 10.94 7.47 -46.64
C HIS A 244 10.36 6.06 -46.90
N MET A 245 9.17 5.97 -47.50
CA MET A 245 8.46 4.71 -47.77
C MET A 245 8.85 4.03 -49.12
N ASN A 246 10.00 4.36 -49.71
CA ASN A 246 10.42 3.76 -50.99
C ASN A 246 11.10 2.39 -50.76
N PRO A 247 10.52 1.27 -51.22
CA PRO A 247 11.06 -0.07 -50.97
C PRO A 247 12.43 -0.31 -51.62
N GLU A 248 12.68 0.20 -52.83
CA GLU A 248 13.98 0.05 -53.51
C GLU A 248 15.09 0.80 -52.77
N TYR A 249 14.77 1.98 -52.24
CA TYR A 249 15.69 2.76 -51.41
C TYR A 249 16.00 2.02 -50.11
N ASN A 250 14.97 1.51 -49.42
CA ASN A 250 15.10 0.81 -48.15
C ASN A 250 15.68 -0.61 -48.29
N ALA A 251 15.78 -1.15 -49.49
CA ALA A 251 16.53 -2.38 -49.78
C ALA A 251 18.01 -2.14 -50.14
N ASN A 252 18.45 -0.87 -50.28
CA ASN A 252 19.79 -0.54 -50.73
C ASN A 252 20.73 -0.14 -49.57
N PHE A 253 21.54 -1.10 -49.13
CA PHE A 253 22.56 -0.93 -48.09
C PHE A 253 23.44 0.34 -48.27
N LYS A 254 23.93 0.62 -49.49
CA LYS A 254 24.82 1.77 -49.75
C LYS A 254 24.11 3.11 -49.56
N LEU A 255 22.80 3.17 -49.81
CA LEU A 255 22.00 4.38 -49.60
C LEU A 255 21.69 4.57 -48.11
N LEU A 256 21.41 3.48 -47.40
CA LEU A 256 21.11 3.49 -45.97
C LEU A 256 22.32 3.88 -45.12
N ILE A 257 23.52 3.36 -45.41
CA ILE A 257 24.74 3.73 -44.66
C ILE A 257 25.10 5.21 -44.82
N LYS A 258 24.76 5.82 -45.97
CA LYS A 258 25.00 7.25 -46.22
C LYS A 258 23.88 8.14 -45.66
N ARG A 259 22.74 7.56 -45.29
CA ARG A 259 21.52 8.30 -44.91
C ARG A 259 21.74 9.23 -43.72
N PRO A 260 22.40 8.84 -42.61
CA PRO A 260 22.60 9.74 -41.49
C PRO A 260 23.39 11.00 -41.86
N PHE A 261 24.22 10.95 -42.90
CA PHE A 261 25.10 12.04 -43.29
C PHE A 261 24.52 12.97 -44.36
N ARG A 262 23.32 12.67 -44.90
CA ARG A 262 22.68 13.54 -45.90
C ARG A 262 22.19 14.83 -45.24
N THR A 263 22.62 15.96 -45.77
CA THR A 263 22.05 17.27 -45.45
C THR A 263 20.69 17.41 -46.10
N LYS A 264 19.69 17.96 -45.40
CA LYS A 264 18.39 18.30 -45.99
C LYS A 264 18.64 19.17 -47.23
N ARG A 265 18.16 18.75 -48.41
CA ARG A 265 18.01 19.67 -49.54
C ARG A 265 17.05 20.75 -49.07
N LYS A 266 17.45 22.02 -49.08
CA LYS A 266 16.54 23.15 -48.85
C LYS A 266 15.42 23.04 -49.89
N GLN A 267 14.23 22.61 -49.47
CA GLN A 267 13.02 23.03 -50.16
C GLN A 267 12.82 24.49 -49.79
N THR A 268 12.69 25.32 -50.82
CA THR A 268 12.51 26.76 -50.75
C THR A 268 11.16 27.09 -50.10
N GLU A 269 11.18 28.13 -49.24
CA GLU A 269 10.05 28.93 -48.71
C GLU A 269 9.16 28.34 -47.60
N VAL A 270 8.78 29.02 -46.51
CA VAL A 270 8.86 30.45 -46.08
C VAL A 270 9.32 30.53 -44.61
N GLU A 271 9.98 31.64 -44.29
CA GLU A 271 10.55 32.05 -43.00
C GLU A 271 9.79 31.68 -41.72
N LYS A 272 10.54 31.10 -40.77
CA LYS A 272 10.58 31.60 -39.39
C LYS A 272 12.03 31.62 -38.92
N SER A 273 12.46 32.81 -38.53
CA SER A 273 13.82 33.20 -38.19
C SER A 273 14.43 32.35 -37.08
N VAL A 274 15.64 31.88 -37.38
CA VAL A 274 16.65 31.30 -36.50
C VAL A 274 17.19 32.42 -35.58
N ILE A 275 17.59 32.14 -34.33
CA ILE A 275 18.99 32.15 -33.81
C ILE A 275 18.81 32.38 -32.28
N ASN A 276 19.41 31.68 -31.31
CA ASN A 276 20.64 30.90 -31.29
C ASN A 276 20.65 29.84 -30.18
N ASN A 277 21.36 28.74 -30.46
CA ASN A 277 22.01 27.91 -29.44
C ASN A 277 23.13 28.70 -28.77
N THR A 278 23.37 28.48 -27.47
CA THR A 278 24.66 28.07 -26.84
C THR A 278 24.54 28.31 -25.34
N LEU A 279 24.51 27.24 -24.53
CA LEU A 279 25.39 27.00 -23.37
C LEU A 279 24.90 25.77 -22.60
N ILE A 280 25.67 24.70 -22.74
CA ILE A 280 25.74 23.57 -21.82
C ILE A 280 26.71 23.98 -20.70
N LEU A 281 26.45 23.45 -19.50
CA LEU A 281 27.21 23.50 -18.24
C LEU A 281 26.86 24.63 -17.26
N LEU A 282 26.41 24.17 -16.08
CA LEU A 282 26.34 24.81 -14.75
C LEU A 282 25.08 25.62 -14.34
N PHE A 283 24.65 25.30 -13.12
CA PHE A 283 23.74 25.98 -12.17
C PHE A 283 22.21 25.68 -12.16
N LEU A 284 21.82 24.98 -11.08
CA LEU A 284 20.84 25.40 -10.05
C LEU A 284 19.78 26.46 -10.39
N LEU A 285 18.55 26.15 -9.95
CA LEU A 285 17.40 27.04 -9.64
C LEU A 285 16.60 27.64 -10.81
N GLY A 286 15.27 27.52 -10.69
CA GLY A 286 14.34 28.56 -11.14
C GLY A 286 13.46 28.28 -12.38
N SER A 287 12.28 27.71 -12.12
CA SER A 287 10.95 28.20 -12.55
C SER A 287 10.55 28.51 -14.02
N PHE A 288 9.29 28.12 -14.31
CA PHE A 288 8.40 28.41 -15.46
C PHE A 288 8.71 27.62 -16.76
N GLY A 289 7.81 26.85 -17.39
CA GLY A 289 6.35 26.76 -17.31
C GLY A 289 5.74 27.33 -18.59
N MET A 290 5.27 26.49 -19.51
CA MET A 290 4.18 26.83 -20.46
C MET A 290 3.58 25.56 -21.10
N ASN A 291 2.28 25.35 -20.84
CA ASN A 291 1.41 24.40 -21.52
C ASN A 291 0.87 25.04 -22.81
N ALA A 292 0.94 24.34 -23.94
CA ALA A 292 0.13 24.65 -25.11
C ALA A 292 -1.10 23.73 -25.11
N GLN A 293 -2.27 24.34 -24.94
CA GLN A 293 -3.58 23.69 -24.94
C GLN A 293 -4.20 23.89 -26.33
N GLN A 294 -4.35 22.81 -27.10
CA GLN A 294 -5.06 22.83 -28.39
C GLN A 294 -6.58 22.88 -28.12
N LYS A 295 -7.21 23.99 -28.54
CA LYS A 295 -8.67 24.11 -28.65
C LYS A 295 -9.14 23.39 -29.91
N ASN A 296 -10.19 22.59 -29.77
CA ASN A 296 -10.98 22.08 -30.90
C ASN A 296 -12.34 22.80 -30.87
N PRO A 297 -12.78 23.49 -31.94
CA PRO A 297 -14.10 24.09 -32.01
C PRO A 297 -15.05 23.12 -32.70
N ASN A 298 -16.20 22.83 -32.08
CA ASN A 298 -17.49 22.58 -32.74
C ASN A 298 -18.53 22.31 -31.67
N ALA A 299 -19.26 23.36 -31.29
CA ALA A 299 -20.47 23.29 -30.47
C ALA A 299 -21.66 23.58 -31.39
N ILE A 300 -22.60 22.65 -31.45
CA ILE A 300 -23.92 22.81 -32.06
C ILE A 300 -24.81 23.52 -31.03
N LYS A 301 -25.55 24.54 -31.47
CA LYS A 301 -26.51 25.32 -30.69
C LYS A 301 -27.90 24.69 -30.73
N ASP A 302 -28.49 24.50 -29.55
CA ASP A 302 -29.90 24.71 -29.12
C ASP A 302 -30.13 23.83 -27.87
N SER A 303 -30.87 24.18 -26.81
CA SER A 303 -31.91 25.19 -26.59
C SER A 303 -32.06 25.45 -25.07
N THR A 304 -32.70 26.57 -24.76
CA THR A 304 -33.19 27.10 -23.47
C THR A 304 -33.41 26.13 -22.28
N VAL A 305 -32.51 26.19 -21.29
CA VAL A 305 -32.79 26.25 -19.85
C VAL A 305 -31.65 27.07 -19.22
N ILE A 306 -31.98 28.16 -18.50
CA ILE A 306 -30.99 28.93 -17.74
C ILE A 306 -30.63 28.09 -16.51
N GLU A 307 -29.60 27.25 -16.64
CA GLU A 307 -28.90 26.68 -15.50
C GLU A 307 -28.07 27.80 -14.87
N ALA A 308 -28.28 28.03 -13.56
CA ALA A 308 -27.53 29.02 -12.80
C ALA A 308 -26.02 28.80 -13.02
N ILE A 309 -25.37 29.81 -13.61
CA ILE A 309 -23.93 29.81 -13.86
C ILE A 309 -23.23 29.77 -12.49
N ASN A 310 -22.86 28.56 -12.05
CA ASN A 310 -21.99 28.36 -10.91
C ASN A 310 -20.58 28.83 -11.34
N ILE A 311 -20.26 30.09 -11.05
CA ILE A 311 -18.93 30.66 -11.25
C ILE A 311 -17.95 29.90 -10.35
N THR A 312 -17.33 28.86 -10.92
CA THR A 312 -16.25 28.06 -10.33
C THR A 312 -14.88 28.59 -10.76
N GLY A 313 -14.73 29.90 -10.83
CA GLY A 313 -13.45 30.54 -11.07
C GLY A 313 -12.67 30.64 -9.76
N LYS A 314 -11.51 29.96 -9.65
CA LYS A 314 -10.49 30.30 -8.65
C LYS A 314 -10.28 31.82 -8.67
N ALA A 315 -10.35 32.49 -7.51
CA ALA A 315 -10.13 33.93 -7.43
C ALA A 315 -8.79 34.30 -8.09
N LYS A 316 -8.81 35.27 -9.03
CA LYS A 316 -7.64 35.67 -9.83
C LYS A 316 -6.48 36.25 -9.00
N LYS A 317 -6.70 36.61 -7.73
CA LYS A 317 -5.66 37.15 -6.83
C LYS A 317 -5.88 36.65 -5.40
N ARG A 318 -4.83 36.03 -4.83
CA ARG A 318 -4.79 35.58 -3.44
C ARG A 318 -4.81 36.78 -2.50
N LEU A 319 -5.80 36.86 -1.62
CA LEU A 319 -5.84 37.87 -0.56
C LEU A 319 -4.97 37.43 0.62
N LYS A 320 -4.21 38.37 1.20
CA LYS A 320 -3.51 38.12 2.47
C LYS A 320 -4.51 37.94 3.60
N LYS A 321 -4.08 37.28 4.68
CA LYS A 321 -4.92 36.99 5.87
C LYS A 321 -5.68 38.24 6.37
N ALA A 322 -4.99 39.38 6.49
CA ALA A 322 -5.57 40.64 6.96
C ALA A 322 -6.58 41.28 5.97
N GLU A 323 -6.49 40.94 4.69
CA GLU A 323 -7.31 41.52 3.61
C GLU A 323 -8.50 40.62 3.25
N ASN A 324 -8.55 39.38 3.75
CA ASN A 324 -9.60 38.43 3.40
C ASN A 324 -10.83 38.59 4.33
N PRO A 325 -12.01 38.99 3.83
CA PRO A 325 -13.19 39.19 4.68
C PRO A 325 -13.67 37.90 5.35
N ALA A 326 -13.45 36.73 4.76
CA ALA A 326 -13.78 35.44 5.38
C ALA A 326 -12.96 35.17 6.66
N PHE A 327 -11.76 35.77 6.77
CA PHE A 327 -10.92 35.63 7.96
C PHE A 327 -11.58 36.23 9.21
N LYS A 328 -12.17 37.42 9.11
CA LYS A 328 -12.87 38.08 10.22
C LYS A 328 -14.08 37.29 10.72
N ILE A 329 -14.77 36.60 9.80
CA ILE A 329 -15.90 35.72 10.14
C ILE A 329 -15.39 34.49 10.88
N LEU A 330 -14.36 33.83 10.34
CA LEU A 330 -13.76 32.65 10.96
C LEU A 330 -13.12 32.93 12.32
N GLU A 331 -12.56 34.12 12.57
CA GLU A 331 -12.12 34.53 13.91
C GLU A 331 -13.24 34.45 14.94
N LYS A 332 -14.45 34.87 14.57
CA LYS A 332 -15.63 34.79 15.43
C LYS A 332 -16.15 33.36 15.57
N VAL A 333 -16.06 32.55 14.50
CA VAL A 333 -16.34 31.10 14.57
C VAL A 333 -15.39 30.45 15.59
N TRP A 334 -14.10 30.80 15.59
CA TRP A 334 -13.13 30.24 16.54
C TRP A 334 -13.35 30.71 17.97
N ALA A 335 -13.78 31.97 18.16
CA ALA A 335 -14.13 32.50 19.48
C ALA A 335 -15.35 31.79 20.08
N ASN A 336 -16.30 31.36 19.24
CA ASN A 336 -17.51 30.64 19.65
C ASN A 336 -17.39 29.11 19.47
N LYS A 337 -16.21 28.58 19.14
CA LYS A 337 -16.02 27.18 18.77
C LYS A 337 -16.50 26.22 19.85
N GLU A 338 -16.12 26.42 21.12
CA GLU A 338 -16.53 25.51 22.20
C GLU A 338 -18.04 25.47 22.40
N ALA A 339 -18.71 26.62 22.26
CA ALA A 339 -20.17 26.74 22.41
C ALA A 339 -20.96 26.16 21.22
N ASN A 340 -20.35 26.13 20.03
CA ASN A 340 -20.95 25.62 18.80
C ASN A 340 -20.56 24.17 18.48
N GLN A 341 -19.44 23.69 19.04
CA GLN A 341 -18.95 22.32 18.87
C GLN A 341 -19.78 21.32 19.67
N ASN A 342 -20.20 21.70 20.87
CA ASN A 342 -21.13 20.95 21.71
C ASN A 342 -22.46 21.71 21.73
N ILE A 343 -23.59 21.01 21.69
CA ILE A 343 -24.86 21.67 21.98
C ILE A 343 -24.75 22.17 23.41
N SER A 344 -24.57 23.48 23.58
CA SER A 344 -24.23 24.13 24.86
C SER A 344 -25.42 24.06 25.81
N ASN A 345 -25.66 22.89 26.37
CA ASN A 345 -26.72 22.58 27.30
C ASN A 345 -26.21 21.53 28.30
N PRO A 346 -26.50 21.67 29.61
CA PRO A 346 -26.25 20.62 30.60
C PRO A 346 -26.73 19.22 30.21
N PHE A 347 -27.79 19.15 29.40
CA PHE A 347 -28.46 17.91 29.02
C PHE A 347 -29.21 18.06 27.69
N TYR A 348 -29.21 17.02 26.87
CA TYR A 348 -30.08 16.92 25.70
C TYR A 348 -30.31 15.48 25.25
N GLU A 349 -31.45 15.23 24.63
CA GLU A 349 -31.78 13.96 23.97
C GLU A 349 -32.19 14.21 22.52
N TYR A 350 -32.03 13.20 21.66
CA TYR A 350 -32.47 13.25 20.26
C TYR A 350 -32.57 11.85 19.64
N ASP A 351 -33.35 11.74 18.58
CA ASP A 351 -33.43 10.56 17.74
C ASP A 351 -32.43 10.64 16.57
N GLU A 352 -31.78 9.52 16.25
CA GLU A 352 -30.90 9.35 15.08
C GLU A 352 -31.45 8.21 14.21
N PHE A 353 -31.83 8.52 12.97
CA PHE A 353 -32.03 7.53 11.92
C PHE A 353 -30.82 7.52 10.99
N SER A 354 -30.15 6.38 10.88
CA SER A 354 -28.97 6.20 10.02
C SER A 354 -29.22 5.12 8.98
N SER A 355 -28.89 5.40 7.72
CA SER A 355 -28.98 4.49 6.59
C SER A 355 -27.64 4.45 5.85
N THR A 356 -26.99 3.29 5.83
CA THR A 356 -25.72 3.05 5.13
C THR A 356 -25.94 2.07 3.98
N GLU A 357 -25.63 2.52 2.77
CA GLU A 357 -25.69 1.75 1.53
C GLU A 357 -24.27 1.47 1.03
N ILE A 358 -23.99 0.22 0.68
CA ILE A 358 -22.71 -0.21 0.14
C ILE A 358 -22.96 -1.00 -1.13
N GLY A 359 -22.19 -0.71 -2.18
CA GLY A 359 -22.40 -1.34 -3.47
C GLY A 359 -21.24 -1.20 -4.45
N LEU A 360 -21.48 -1.63 -5.68
CA LEU A 360 -20.54 -1.60 -6.80
C LEU A 360 -20.85 -0.39 -7.68
N ASN A 361 -19.86 0.48 -7.91
CA ASN A 361 -20.00 1.65 -8.77
C ASN A 361 -19.62 1.31 -10.21
N GLY A 362 -20.33 1.89 -11.18
CA GLY A 362 -19.95 1.88 -12.61
C GLY A 362 -19.90 0.50 -13.27
N MET A 363 -20.84 -0.39 -12.92
CA MET A 363 -20.99 -1.71 -13.52
C MET A 363 -21.63 -1.63 -14.90
N THR A 364 -21.13 -2.40 -15.87
CA THR A 364 -21.64 -2.32 -17.25
C THR A 364 -23.08 -2.82 -17.35
N LYS A 365 -23.83 -2.35 -18.36
CA LYS A 365 -25.17 -2.88 -18.71
C LYS A 365 -25.23 -4.40 -18.77
N LYS A 366 -24.19 -5.07 -19.30
CA LYS A 366 -24.10 -6.54 -19.32
C LYS A 366 -24.08 -7.13 -17.90
N PHE A 367 -23.26 -6.57 -17.02
CA PHE A 367 -23.19 -7.02 -15.62
C PHE A 367 -24.53 -6.79 -14.91
N ALA A 368 -25.13 -5.61 -15.09
CA ALA A 368 -26.43 -5.30 -14.53
C ALA A 368 -27.53 -6.27 -15.03
N LYS A 369 -27.52 -6.65 -16.32
CA LYS A 369 -28.41 -7.70 -16.85
C LYS A 369 -28.16 -9.08 -16.23
N GLU A 370 -26.91 -9.47 -15.98
CA GLU A 370 -26.59 -10.73 -15.28
C GLU A 370 -27.09 -10.72 -13.83
N VAL A 371 -27.04 -9.56 -13.18
CA VAL A 371 -27.53 -9.38 -11.80
C VAL A 371 -29.05 -9.39 -11.76
N PHE A 372 -29.70 -8.52 -12.56
CA PHE A 372 -31.14 -8.26 -12.54
C PHE A 372 -31.99 -9.19 -13.40
N LYS A 373 -31.37 -9.97 -14.30
CA LYS A 373 -32.04 -10.91 -15.23
C LYS A 373 -33.30 -10.28 -15.86
N ASP A 374 -34.43 -10.96 -15.79
CA ASP A 374 -35.70 -10.55 -16.42
C ASP A 374 -36.27 -9.26 -15.82
N SER A 375 -35.85 -8.87 -14.62
CA SER A 375 -36.28 -7.63 -13.97
C SER A 375 -35.47 -6.41 -14.39
N PHE A 376 -34.38 -6.57 -15.16
CA PHE A 376 -33.50 -5.47 -15.56
C PHE A 376 -34.25 -4.37 -16.33
N ASP A 377 -35.07 -4.75 -17.31
CA ASP A 377 -35.77 -3.77 -18.16
C ASP A 377 -36.85 -3.02 -17.36
N SER A 378 -37.51 -3.67 -16.39
CA SER A 378 -38.47 -3.03 -15.47
C SER A 378 -37.79 -2.08 -14.47
N ILE A 379 -36.67 -2.51 -13.88
CA ILE A 379 -35.92 -1.72 -12.89
C ILE A 379 -35.24 -0.50 -13.55
N SER A 380 -34.71 -0.67 -14.77
CA SER A 380 -34.07 0.41 -15.52
C SER A 380 -35.05 1.46 -16.04
N THR A 381 -36.24 1.07 -16.50
CA THR A 381 -37.29 2.01 -16.97
C THR A 381 -37.88 2.85 -15.85
N GLN A 382 -37.88 2.35 -14.62
CA GLN A 382 -38.33 3.10 -13.43
C GLN A 382 -37.25 4.08 -12.89
N ASN A 383 -36.10 4.24 -13.57
CA ASN A 383 -34.95 5.03 -13.10
C ASN A 383 -34.52 4.68 -11.67
N ILE A 384 -34.66 3.40 -11.29
CA ILE A 384 -34.38 2.97 -9.92
C ILE A 384 -32.86 2.88 -9.68
N LEU A 385 -32.13 2.43 -10.70
CA LEU A 385 -30.67 2.34 -10.68
C LEU A 385 -30.04 3.69 -11.00
N THR A 386 -29.07 4.11 -10.19
CA THR A 386 -28.19 5.25 -10.50
C THR A 386 -27.05 4.81 -11.40
N GLY A 387 -26.37 5.76 -12.04
CA GLY A 387 -25.26 5.47 -12.93
C GLY A 387 -24.93 6.60 -13.91
N THR A 388 -23.88 6.41 -14.70
CA THR A 388 -23.43 7.35 -15.73
C THR A 388 -23.39 6.69 -17.09
N GLY A 389 -24.18 7.19 -18.04
CA GLY A 389 -24.27 6.63 -19.39
C GLY A 389 -24.79 5.19 -19.38
N ASP A 390 -24.00 4.24 -19.89
CA ASP A 390 -24.33 2.81 -19.95
C ASP A 390 -23.84 1.98 -18.74
N ASN A 391 -23.37 2.67 -17.69
CA ASN A 391 -22.88 2.05 -16.46
C ASN A 391 -23.82 2.34 -15.28
N PHE A 392 -24.00 1.35 -14.41
CA PHE A 392 -24.98 1.30 -13.32
C PHE A 392 -24.31 1.08 -11.97
N ASP A 393 -24.86 1.69 -10.93
CA ASP A 393 -24.50 1.41 -9.54
C ASP A 393 -25.38 0.27 -9.02
N ILE A 394 -24.75 -0.76 -8.48
CA ILE A 394 -25.41 -1.98 -8.01
C ILE A 394 -25.26 -2.03 -6.49
N PRO A 395 -26.30 -1.68 -5.72
CA PRO A 395 -26.23 -1.76 -4.27
C PRO A 395 -26.20 -3.24 -3.84
N VAL A 396 -25.46 -3.54 -2.79
CA VAL A 396 -25.19 -4.92 -2.33
C VAL A 396 -25.61 -5.14 -0.88
N GLU A 397 -25.50 -4.10 -0.06
CA GLU A 397 -25.82 -4.12 1.35
C GLU A 397 -26.46 -2.78 1.77
N LEU A 398 -27.45 -2.88 2.66
CA LEU A 398 -28.16 -1.76 3.26
C LEU A 398 -28.31 -2.03 4.76
N LEU A 399 -27.70 -1.17 5.56
CA LEU A 399 -27.84 -1.17 7.01
C LEU A 399 -28.65 0.05 7.45
N GLN A 400 -29.68 -0.18 8.27
CA GLN A 400 -30.51 0.86 8.85
C GLN A 400 -30.57 0.72 10.37
N THR A 401 -30.40 1.83 11.07
CA THR A 401 -30.51 1.88 12.53
C THR A 401 -31.33 3.08 12.96
N PHE A 402 -32.16 2.88 13.98
CA PHE A 402 -32.86 3.94 14.68
C PHE A 402 -32.41 3.91 16.14
N LYS A 403 -31.86 5.03 16.60
CA LYS A 403 -31.28 5.16 17.94
C LYS A 403 -31.87 6.35 18.64
N HIS A 404 -31.95 6.26 19.95
CA HIS A 404 -32.25 7.39 20.82
C HIS A 404 -31.01 7.69 21.67
N HIS A 405 -30.58 8.95 21.67
CA HIS A 405 -29.37 9.41 22.33
C HIS A 405 -29.72 10.25 23.54
N TYR A 406 -29.06 9.97 24.66
CA TYR A 406 -29.07 10.78 25.88
C TYR A 406 -27.67 11.32 26.11
N VAL A 407 -27.52 12.64 26.16
CA VAL A 407 -26.21 13.28 26.32
C VAL A 407 -26.23 14.25 27.50
N SER A 408 -25.27 14.13 28.41
CA SER A 408 -24.99 15.16 29.41
C SER A 408 -23.53 15.60 29.31
N PRO A 409 -23.26 16.74 28.64
CA PRO A 409 -21.94 17.35 28.63
C PRO A 409 -21.46 17.70 30.05
N LYS A 410 -22.38 18.08 30.95
CA LYS A 410 -22.06 18.42 32.36
C LYS A 410 -21.51 17.23 33.13
N LEU A 411 -22.06 16.03 32.91
CA LEU A 411 -21.62 14.79 33.55
C LEU A 411 -20.53 14.07 32.76
N ASN A 412 -20.23 14.52 31.53
CA ASN A 412 -19.40 13.82 30.56
C ASN A 412 -19.89 12.36 30.34
N GLN A 413 -21.21 12.21 30.18
CA GLN A 413 -21.89 10.92 29.99
C GLN A 413 -22.74 10.95 28.72
N GLU A 414 -22.78 9.82 28.03
CA GLU A 414 -23.66 9.57 26.88
C GLU A 414 -24.20 8.15 26.99
N LYS A 415 -25.50 7.97 26.73
CA LYS A 415 -26.16 6.67 26.58
C LYS A 415 -26.88 6.65 25.24
N THR A 416 -26.81 5.52 24.54
CA THR A 416 -27.48 5.34 23.24
C THR A 416 -28.26 4.05 23.26
N ASP A 417 -29.58 4.16 23.08
CA ASP A 417 -30.48 3.01 23.00
C ASP A 417 -30.78 2.71 21.53
N ILE A 418 -30.55 1.47 21.10
CA ILE A 418 -30.87 1.03 19.73
C ILE A 418 -32.31 0.50 19.74
N LEU A 419 -33.24 1.30 19.22
CA LEU A 419 -34.66 0.96 19.20
C LEU A 419 -35.03 0.11 17.97
N GLY A 420 -34.26 0.20 16.89
CA GLY A 420 -34.45 -0.62 15.70
C GLY A 420 -33.15 -0.80 14.91
N LYS A 421 -32.95 -2.01 14.38
CA LYS A 421 -31.87 -2.32 13.43
C LYS A 421 -32.43 -3.22 12.33
N LYS A 422 -32.13 -2.88 11.08
CA LYS A 422 -32.48 -3.68 9.91
C LYS A 422 -31.24 -3.81 9.03
N ASP A 423 -30.94 -5.04 8.64
CA ASP A 423 -29.78 -5.40 7.85
C ASP A 423 -30.24 -6.24 6.67
N VAL A 424 -29.98 -5.73 5.46
CA VAL A 424 -30.44 -6.31 4.21
C VAL A 424 -29.25 -6.36 3.27
N GLY A 425 -28.82 -7.55 2.88
CA GLY A 425 -27.62 -7.68 2.06
C GLY A 425 -27.20 -9.12 1.82
N VAL A 426 -25.95 -9.29 1.40
CA VAL A 426 -25.37 -10.62 1.24
C VAL A 426 -25.25 -11.32 2.60
N PRO A 427 -25.46 -12.65 2.71
CA PRO A 427 -25.45 -13.36 4.00
C PRO A 427 -24.10 -13.39 4.73
N GLN A 428 -23.04 -12.80 4.17
CA GLN A 428 -21.71 -12.82 4.76
C GLN A 428 -21.44 -11.48 5.41
N ASP A 429 -21.10 -11.51 6.70
CA ASP A 429 -20.60 -10.33 7.40
C ASP A 429 -19.22 -9.95 6.85
N LEU A 430 -19.23 -9.06 5.86
CA LEU A 430 -18.02 -8.57 5.21
C LEU A 430 -17.38 -7.53 6.12
N LYS A 431 -16.33 -7.93 6.85
CA LYS A 431 -15.56 -7.00 7.70
C LYS A 431 -15.08 -5.75 6.96
N LEU A 432 -14.83 -5.86 5.65
CA LEU A 432 -14.49 -4.73 4.79
C LEU A 432 -15.59 -3.66 4.80
N PHE A 433 -16.85 -4.06 4.71
CA PHE A 433 -18.00 -3.17 4.64
C PHE A 433 -18.26 -2.49 5.99
N GLU A 434 -18.26 -3.26 7.07
CA GLU A 434 -18.30 -2.74 8.45
C GLU A 434 -17.13 -1.78 8.74
N ARG A 435 -15.91 -2.10 8.28
CA ARG A 435 -14.75 -1.23 8.43
C ARG A 435 -14.90 0.08 7.65
N LEU A 436 -15.47 0.04 6.46
CA LEU A 436 -15.78 1.23 5.67
C LEU A 436 -16.85 2.07 6.35
N GLU A 437 -17.92 1.47 6.87
CA GLU A 437 -18.96 2.17 7.62
C GLU A 437 -18.37 2.93 8.83
N VAL A 438 -17.58 2.23 9.65
CA VAL A 438 -16.92 2.83 10.82
C VAL A 438 -15.98 3.97 10.41
N ALA A 439 -15.35 3.90 9.23
CA ALA A 439 -14.48 4.95 8.74
C ALA A 439 -15.20 6.28 8.44
N PHE A 440 -16.52 6.25 8.23
CA PHE A 440 -17.35 7.44 7.96
C PHE A 440 -18.11 7.96 9.19
N LYS A 441 -17.86 7.41 10.39
CA LYS A 441 -18.52 7.84 11.62
C LYS A 441 -17.89 9.12 12.21
N ASN A 442 -18.72 9.99 12.79
CA ASN A 442 -18.31 11.09 13.67
C ASN A 442 -17.35 12.12 13.04
N ILE A 443 -17.56 12.52 11.78
CA ILE A 443 -16.85 13.68 11.22
C ILE A 443 -17.36 14.95 11.91
N ASN A 444 -16.55 15.62 12.73
CA ASN A 444 -16.89 16.92 13.28
C ASN A 444 -16.08 18.03 12.57
N PRO A 445 -16.73 18.90 11.77
CA PRO A 445 -16.04 19.99 11.09
C PRO A 445 -15.39 20.99 12.05
N TYR A 446 -15.86 21.12 13.30
CA TYR A 446 -15.25 22.03 14.27
C TYR A 446 -13.90 21.56 14.79
N ASP A 447 -13.57 20.27 14.67
CA ASP A 447 -12.27 19.75 15.06
C ASP A 447 -11.13 20.39 14.24
N GLU A 448 -9.93 20.47 14.82
CA GLU A 448 -8.77 20.99 14.06
C GLU A 448 -8.43 20.11 12.84
N ASN A 449 -8.62 18.80 13.02
CA ASN A 449 -8.20 17.76 12.11
C ASN A 449 -9.34 16.74 11.95
N ILE A 450 -9.74 16.48 10.71
CA ILE A 450 -10.70 15.45 10.33
C ILE A 450 -9.92 14.22 9.90
N ILE A 451 -10.03 13.13 10.66
CA ILE A 451 -9.32 11.88 10.38
C ILE A 451 -10.25 10.98 9.57
N LEU A 452 -9.85 10.65 8.34
CA LEU A 452 -10.61 9.78 7.44
C LEU A 452 -9.69 8.76 6.80
N LEU A 453 -10.08 7.48 6.89
CA LEU A 453 -9.33 6.37 6.29
C LEU A 453 -7.81 6.46 6.60
N ASN A 454 -7.46 6.75 7.87
CA ASN A 454 -6.09 6.93 8.37
C ASN A 454 -5.28 8.08 7.78
N LYS A 455 -5.97 9.04 7.17
CA LYS A 455 -5.38 10.30 6.72
C LYS A 455 -5.91 11.47 7.50
N ASN A 456 -5.00 12.41 7.75
CA ASN A 456 -5.31 13.66 8.39
C ASN A 456 -5.72 14.70 7.36
N PHE A 457 -6.92 15.25 7.49
CA PHE A 457 -7.39 16.38 6.72
C PHE A 457 -7.56 17.58 7.65
N VAL A 458 -6.90 18.69 7.37
CA VAL A 458 -7.11 19.93 8.13
C VAL A 458 -8.55 20.39 7.89
N SER A 459 -9.31 20.70 8.94
CA SER A 459 -10.67 21.23 8.76
C SER A 459 -10.64 22.63 8.10
N PRO A 460 -11.54 22.94 7.16
CA PRO A 460 -11.60 24.26 6.55
C PRO A 460 -12.11 25.35 7.49
N ILE A 461 -12.74 25.02 8.61
CA ILE A 461 -13.19 26.03 9.59
C ILE A 461 -12.27 26.11 10.82
N SER A 462 -11.16 25.36 10.84
CA SER A 462 -10.21 25.37 11.95
C SER A 462 -9.24 26.56 11.90
N LYS A 463 -8.52 26.81 13.01
CA LYS A 463 -7.50 27.86 13.08
C LYS A 463 -6.36 27.61 12.08
N SER A 464 -6.02 26.33 11.90
CA SER A 464 -4.99 25.88 10.96
C SER A 464 -5.46 25.86 9.50
N GLY A 465 -6.78 25.92 9.24
CA GLY A 465 -7.37 25.94 7.90
C GLY A 465 -6.82 27.04 6.98
N PHE A 466 -6.56 28.24 7.50
CA PHE A 466 -5.94 29.33 6.72
C PHE A 466 -4.52 29.06 6.25
N ALA A 467 -3.81 28.07 6.79
CA ALA A 467 -2.53 27.65 6.25
C ALA A 467 -2.68 26.69 5.06
N THR A 468 -3.84 26.02 4.96
CA THR A 468 -4.11 24.93 4.01
C THR A 468 -5.00 25.37 2.85
N TYR A 469 -5.96 26.25 3.10
CA TYR A 469 -6.99 26.65 2.15
C TYR A 469 -6.90 28.13 1.74
N ASP A 470 -7.44 28.42 0.57
CA ASP A 470 -7.82 29.77 0.15
C ASP A 470 -9.34 29.92 0.25
N TYR A 471 -9.79 31.06 0.77
CA TYR A 471 -11.21 31.34 1.05
C TYR A 471 -11.72 32.50 0.20
N VAL A 472 -12.95 32.36 -0.29
CA VAL A 472 -13.67 33.35 -1.09
C VAL A 472 -15.06 33.52 -0.52
N LEU A 473 -15.34 34.68 0.06
CA LEU A 473 -16.70 35.07 0.47
C LEU A 473 -17.52 35.34 -0.82
N LYS A 474 -18.62 34.61 -1.02
CA LYS A 474 -19.45 34.70 -2.22
C LYS A 474 -20.46 35.84 -2.10
N ASP A 475 -21.34 35.74 -1.10
CA ASP A 475 -22.41 36.69 -0.80
C ASP A 475 -22.89 36.46 0.65
N SER A 476 -23.68 37.39 1.19
CA SER A 476 -24.39 37.23 2.47
C SER A 476 -25.89 37.38 2.26
N ILE A 477 -26.66 36.36 2.62
CA ILE A 477 -28.12 36.44 2.59
C ILE A 477 -28.57 37.03 3.92
N LYS A 478 -29.29 38.15 3.88
CA LYS A 478 -29.83 38.81 5.06
C LYS A 478 -31.34 38.53 5.12
N THR A 479 -31.78 37.87 6.17
CA THR A 479 -33.19 37.80 6.59
C THR A 479 -33.43 38.86 7.67
N ASP A 480 -34.68 39.04 8.11
CA ASP A 480 -35.01 40.01 9.15
C ASP A 480 -34.29 39.73 10.49
N ASP A 481 -33.98 38.45 10.76
CA ASP A 481 -33.41 37.97 12.03
C ASP A 481 -31.95 37.46 11.95
N GLU A 482 -31.45 37.10 10.77
CA GLU A 482 -30.10 36.55 10.60
C GLU A 482 -29.38 36.97 9.31
N THR A 483 -28.05 37.00 9.36
CA THR A 483 -27.19 37.12 8.16
C THR A 483 -26.43 35.82 7.97
N ILE A 484 -26.60 35.17 6.82
CA ILE A 484 -25.92 33.93 6.46
C ILE A 484 -24.75 34.26 5.54
N TYR A 485 -23.53 34.00 5.99
CA TYR A 485 -22.31 34.19 5.20
C TYR A 485 -21.97 32.92 4.41
N SER A 486 -21.96 32.99 3.08
CA SER A 486 -21.58 31.85 2.22
C SER A 486 -20.11 31.96 1.79
N ILE A 487 -19.28 31.01 2.23
CA ILE A 487 -17.83 31.01 2.01
C ILE A 487 -17.42 29.77 1.23
N ASN A 488 -16.82 29.97 0.06
CA ASN A 488 -16.15 28.91 -0.69
C ASN A 488 -14.71 28.76 -0.22
N TYR A 489 -14.20 27.54 -0.24
CA TYR A 489 -12.81 27.26 0.10
C TYR A 489 -12.21 26.18 -0.81
N PHE A 490 -10.90 26.30 -1.06
CA PHE A 490 -10.16 25.39 -1.93
C PHE A 490 -8.78 25.12 -1.35
N PRO A 491 -8.22 23.91 -1.49
CA PRO A 491 -6.87 23.64 -1.03
C PRO A 491 -5.88 24.41 -1.91
N ARG A 492 -4.85 24.96 -1.27
CA ARG A 492 -3.80 25.73 -1.95
C ARG A 492 -3.10 24.91 -3.02
N GLU A 493 -2.80 23.66 -2.70
CA GLU A 493 -2.26 22.67 -3.62
C GLU A 493 -3.27 21.52 -3.80
N GLY A 494 -3.78 21.35 -5.02
CA GLY A 494 -4.86 20.38 -5.30
C GLY A 494 -4.43 18.91 -5.23
N ARG A 495 -3.14 18.65 -4.99
CA ARG A 495 -2.56 17.30 -4.83
C ARG A 495 -2.38 16.89 -3.37
N GLU A 496 -2.38 17.83 -2.44
CA GLU A 496 -2.28 17.57 -1.01
C GLU A 496 -3.60 17.06 -0.43
N LEU A 497 -3.52 16.44 0.76
CA LEU A 497 -4.70 16.03 1.51
C LEU A 497 -5.42 17.27 2.04
N GLY A 498 -6.61 17.53 1.51
CA GLY A 498 -7.46 18.65 1.93
C GLY A 498 -8.81 18.57 1.24
N PHE A 499 -9.73 19.43 1.65
CA PHE A 499 -11.06 19.55 1.07
C PHE A 499 -11.20 20.78 0.17
N ARG A 500 -12.17 20.73 -0.73
CA ARG A 500 -12.77 21.87 -1.42
C ARG A 500 -14.27 21.86 -1.12
N GLY A 501 -14.91 23.01 -1.19
CA GLY A 501 -16.36 23.09 -1.04
C GLY A 501 -16.79 24.47 -0.60
N SER A 502 -17.91 24.50 0.12
CA SER A 502 -18.49 25.70 0.70
C SER A 502 -18.99 25.42 2.10
N PHE A 503 -19.08 26.46 2.91
CA PHE A 503 -19.79 26.43 4.18
C PHE A 503 -20.55 27.73 4.39
N GLU A 504 -21.60 27.64 5.19
CA GLU A 504 -22.47 28.75 5.54
C GLU A 504 -22.40 28.98 7.05
N ILE A 505 -22.13 30.22 7.44
CA ILE A 505 -22.07 30.64 8.84
C ILE A 505 -23.24 31.58 9.11
N SER A 506 -24.06 31.29 10.10
CA SER A 506 -25.08 32.23 10.59
C SER A 506 -24.44 33.29 11.47
N SER A 507 -24.91 34.54 11.36
CA SER A 507 -24.54 35.61 12.31
C SER A 507 -25.03 35.33 13.71
N ILE A 508 -26.03 34.44 13.88
CA ILE A 508 -26.46 33.93 15.19
C ILE A 508 -25.33 33.04 15.73
N ASN A 509 -24.66 33.53 16.78
CA ASN A 509 -23.55 32.85 17.48
C ASN A 509 -22.36 32.43 16.59
N TYR A 510 -22.28 32.90 15.34
CA TYR A 510 -21.25 32.49 14.36
C TYR A 510 -21.20 30.97 14.19
N ALA A 511 -22.36 30.32 14.22
CA ALA A 511 -22.50 28.88 14.10
C ALA A 511 -22.59 28.43 12.63
N LEU A 512 -22.15 27.20 12.39
CA LEU A 512 -22.24 26.53 11.10
C LEU A 512 -23.69 26.16 10.81
N LYS A 513 -24.21 26.63 9.66
CA LYS A 513 -25.53 26.26 9.12
C LYS A 513 -25.42 25.08 8.16
N SER A 514 -24.40 25.10 7.30
CA SER A 514 -24.11 24.00 6.39
C SER A 514 -22.62 23.94 6.07
N ILE A 515 -22.11 22.74 5.76
CA ILE A 515 -20.77 22.57 5.20
C ILE A 515 -20.73 21.41 4.22
N GLN A 516 -20.02 21.62 3.11
CA GLN A 516 -19.68 20.61 2.15
C GLN A 516 -18.16 20.40 2.14
N LEU A 517 -17.72 19.16 2.36
CA LEU A 517 -16.35 18.69 2.34
C LEU A 517 -16.15 17.73 1.17
N ARG A 518 -15.60 18.23 0.05
CA ARG A 518 -15.30 17.41 -1.13
C ARG A 518 -13.82 17.23 -1.31
N THR A 519 -13.38 16.05 -1.73
CA THR A 519 -11.97 15.87 -2.06
C THR A 519 -11.62 16.43 -3.46
N PRO A 520 -10.39 16.92 -3.67
CA PRO A 520 -9.89 17.27 -5.00
C PRO A 520 -9.70 16.02 -5.86
N HIS A 521 -10.09 16.09 -7.13
CA HIS A 521 -9.98 14.95 -8.05
C HIS A 521 -8.53 14.40 -8.16
N ASN A 522 -7.54 15.29 -8.19
CA ASN A 522 -6.11 14.94 -8.32
C ASN A 522 -5.39 14.66 -6.99
N MET A 523 -6.12 14.59 -5.88
CA MET A 523 -5.55 14.36 -4.55
C MET A 523 -4.76 13.04 -4.50
N ASN A 524 -3.61 13.08 -3.84
CA ASN A 524 -2.75 11.93 -3.62
C ASN A 524 -3.31 11.00 -2.52
N PHE A 525 -4.44 10.35 -2.80
CA PHE A 525 -5.09 9.40 -1.91
C PHE A 525 -5.41 8.11 -2.66
N ASN A 526 -4.97 6.98 -2.09
CA ASN A 526 -5.11 5.68 -2.71
C ASN A 526 -6.53 5.18 -2.60
N PHE A 527 -6.94 4.41 -3.60
CA PHE A 527 -8.27 3.80 -3.69
C PHE A 527 -9.46 4.74 -3.65
N VAL A 528 -9.29 6.03 -3.32
CA VAL A 528 -10.37 7.02 -3.21
C VAL A 528 -10.46 7.83 -4.51
N LYS A 529 -11.59 7.69 -5.21
CA LYS A 529 -11.91 8.47 -6.39
C LYS A 529 -12.47 9.83 -5.97
N ASP A 530 -13.58 9.80 -5.25
CA ASP A 530 -14.29 10.98 -4.75
C ASP A 530 -14.83 10.71 -3.35
N LEU A 531 -14.74 11.72 -2.49
CA LEU A 531 -15.42 11.80 -1.20
C LEU A 531 -16.18 13.12 -1.18
N ASP A 532 -17.44 13.07 -0.79
CA ASP A 532 -18.34 14.21 -0.67
C ASP A 532 -19.15 14.07 0.62
N PHE A 533 -18.89 14.95 1.57
CA PHE A 533 -19.60 14.98 2.83
C PHE A 533 -20.35 16.29 2.97
N THR A 534 -21.64 16.22 3.25
CA THR A 534 -22.46 17.40 3.54
C THR A 534 -23.06 17.27 4.93
N LYS A 535 -22.99 18.34 5.71
CA LYS A 535 -23.65 18.42 7.01
C LYS A 535 -24.51 19.67 7.06
N THR A 536 -25.73 19.53 7.56
CA THR A 536 -26.67 20.63 7.79
C THR A 536 -27.04 20.73 9.25
N TYR A 537 -27.31 21.96 9.69
CA TYR A 537 -27.72 22.28 11.03
C TYR A 537 -28.99 23.11 10.95
N THR A 538 -29.90 22.86 11.88
CA THR A 538 -31.15 23.61 12.00
C THR A 538 -31.18 24.37 13.32
N LEU A 539 -31.95 25.44 13.37
CA LEU A 539 -32.09 26.27 14.56
C LEU A 539 -33.11 25.63 15.51
N ASP A 540 -32.73 25.38 16.75
CA ASP A 540 -33.64 24.91 17.80
C ASP A 540 -34.55 26.05 18.32
N SER A 541 -35.51 25.68 19.17
CA SER A 541 -36.47 26.62 19.79
C SER A 541 -35.83 27.69 20.69
N ARG A 542 -34.52 27.63 20.94
CA ARG A 542 -33.76 28.57 21.80
C ARG A 542 -32.63 29.25 21.04
N ASN A 543 -32.73 29.31 19.71
CA ASN A 543 -31.77 29.96 18.82
C ASN A 543 -30.36 29.35 18.86
N LYS A 544 -30.25 28.02 19.02
CA LYS A 544 -29.00 27.27 18.91
C LYS A 544 -29.05 26.31 17.73
N TYR A 545 -27.96 26.25 16.97
CA TYR A 545 -27.85 25.30 15.86
C TYR A 545 -27.57 23.90 16.37
N VAL A 546 -28.41 22.94 15.98
CA VAL A 546 -28.26 21.52 16.25
C VAL A 546 -28.11 20.75 14.94
N PRO A 547 -27.39 19.61 14.90
CA PRO A 547 -27.28 18.79 13.71
C PRO A 547 -28.66 18.39 13.18
N GLU A 548 -28.87 18.51 11.87
CA GLU A 548 -30.12 18.11 11.22
C GLU A 548 -29.90 16.87 10.35
N SER A 549 -28.87 16.91 9.50
CA SER A 549 -28.52 15.78 8.66
C SER A 549 -27.03 15.67 8.37
N ASN A 550 -26.55 14.45 8.16
CA ASN A 550 -25.26 14.16 7.56
C ASN A 550 -25.48 13.31 6.31
N ASN A 551 -24.84 13.69 5.20
CA ASN A 551 -24.78 12.86 4.00
C ASN A 551 -23.32 12.63 3.63
N TYR A 552 -22.89 11.36 3.68
CA TYR A 552 -21.56 10.94 3.32
C TYR A 552 -21.62 10.09 2.05
N ASN A 553 -20.88 10.50 1.03
CA ASN A 553 -20.72 9.75 -0.20
C ASN A 553 -19.24 9.49 -0.46
N GLY A 554 -18.86 8.23 -0.60
CA GLY A 554 -17.51 7.82 -0.94
C GLY A 554 -17.49 6.84 -2.11
N VAL A 555 -16.66 7.13 -3.11
CA VAL A 555 -16.43 6.26 -4.26
C VAL A 555 -14.97 5.80 -4.27
N PHE A 556 -14.79 4.49 -4.36
CA PHE A 556 -13.51 3.82 -4.24
C PHE A 556 -13.17 3.02 -5.49
N THR A 557 -11.96 3.17 -6.05
CA THR A 557 -11.50 2.44 -7.24
C THR A 557 -10.11 1.85 -7.07
N ILE A 558 -9.94 0.60 -7.51
CA ILE A 558 -8.71 -0.17 -7.26
C ILE A 558 -7.56 0.27 -8.19
N PHE A 559 -7.82 0.44 -9.49
CA PHE A 559 -6.76 0.63 -10.48
C PHE A 559 -6.54 2.09 -10.88
N SER A 560 -7.60 2.86 -11.08
CA SER A 560 -7.50 4.24 -11.58
C SER A 560 -8.68 5.08 -11.14
N LYS A 561 -8.45 6.38 -10.88
CA LYS A 561 -9.54 7.36 -10.65
C LYS A 561 -10.38 7.62 -11.91
N LYS A 562 -9.85 7.29 -13.10
CA LYS A 562 -10.59 7.36 -14.36
C LYS A 562 -11.46 6.12 -14.62
N ASP A 563 -11.20 5.02 -13.90
CA ASP A 563 -12.07 3.87 -13.97
C ASP A 563 -13.39 4.20 -13.28
N GLU A 564 -14.49 3.72 -13.84
CA GLU A 564 -15.82 3.84 -13.24
C GLU A 564 -16.13 2.64 -12.34
N LYS A 565 -15.37 1.54 -12.46
CA LYS A 565 -15.60 0.33 -11.68
C LYS A 565 -14.99 0.44 -10.30
N GLY A 566 -15.82 0.28 -9.27
CA GLY A 566 -15.40 0.48 -7.90
C GLY A 566 -16.38 -0.01 -6.85
N LEU A 567 -16.15 0.39 -5.61
CA LEU A 567 -17.10 0.32 -4.51
C LEU A 567 -17.62 1.72 -4.22
N PHE A 568 -18.87 1.84 -3.81
CA PHE A 568 -19.38 3.08 -3.23
C PHE A 568 -19.94 2.82 -1.85
N VAL A 569 -19.93 3.88 -1.03
CA VAL A 569 -20.55 3.93 0.29
C VAL A 569 -21.35 5.22 0.37
N ILE A 570 -22.64 5.11 0.63
CA ILE A 570 -23.52 6.26 0.89
C ILE A 570 -24.09 6.09 2.28
N LYS A 571 -23.81 7.03 3.18
CA LYS A 571 -24.37 7.05 4.53
C LYS A 571 -25.18 8.32 4.74
N LYS A 572 -26.42 8.18 5.17
CA LYS A 572 -27.32 9.29 5.52
C LYS A 572 -27.71 9.16 6.98
N ASP A 573 -27.45 10.20 7.77
CA ASP A 573 -27.94 10.34 9.14
C ASP A 573 -28.93 11.49 9.19
N TYR A 574 -30.05 11.29 9.86
CA TYR A 574 -31.05 12.33 10.16
C TYR A 574 -31.27 12.39 11.66
N PHE A 575 -31.29 13.61 12.20
CA PHE A 575 -31.46 13.86 13.61
C PHE A 575 -32.76 14.63 13.86
N SER A 576 -33.55 14.18 14.82
CA SER A 576 -34.86 14.77 15.12
C SER A 576 -35.19 14.69 16.61
N ASN A 577 -36.35 15.27 16.98
CA ASN A 577 -36.92 15.17 18.32
C ASN A 577 -35.97 15.62 19.45
N TYR A 578 -35.26 16.73 19.25
CA TYR A 578 -34.39 17.30 20.27
C TYR A 578 -35.18 17.76 21.50
N THR A 579 -34.80 17.26 22.66
CA THR A 579 -35.32 17.70 23.97
C THR A 579 -34.16 18.11 24.88
N PHE A 580 -34.43 18.99 25.84
CA PHE A 580 -33.37 19.65 26.60
C PHE A 580 -33.64 19.86 28.09
N ASP A 581 -34.85 19.58 28.54
CA ASP A 581 -35.34 20.00 29.84
C ASP A 581 -35.57 18.82 30.80
N ASP A 582 -35.02 17.63 30.49
CA ASP A 582 -35.23 16.39 31.28
C ASP A 582 -33.91 15.74 31.78
N PRO A 583 -33.17 16.39 32.69
CA PRO A 583 -31.86 15.90 33.13
C PRO A 583 -31.94 14.53 33.82
N LYS A 584 -31.20 13.54 33.30
CA LYS A 584 -31.08 12.21 33.91
C LYS A 584 -30.00 12.16 34.99
N THR A 585 -30.13 11.23 35.94
CA THR A 585 -29.12 10.99 36.98
C THR A 585 -27.92 10.23 36.41
N VAL A 586 -26.74 10.33 37.06
CA VAL A 586 -25.54 9.53 36.66
C VAL A 586 -25.88 8.04 36.58
N VAL A 587 -26.71 7.55 37.52
CA VAL A 587 -27.13 6.14 37.54
C VAL A 587 -27.78 5.75 36.23
N PHE A 588 -28.68 6.56 35.67
CA PHE A 588 -29.37 6.28 34.40
C PHE A 588 -28.40 5.97 33.25
N TYR A 589 -27.33 6.77 33.11
CA TYR A 589 -26.30 6.58 32.08
C TYR A 589 -25.46 5.32 32.30
N THR A 590 -25.34 4.88 33.55
CA THR A 590 -24.58 3.68 33.93
C THR A 590 -25.42 2.40 34.01
N THR A 591 -26.74 2.51 34.16
CA THR A 591 -27.70 1.39 34.04
C THR A 591 -27.87 1.02 32.58
N GLU A 592 -27.38 -0.16 32.22
CA GLU A 592 -27.65 -0.73 30.90
C GLU A 592 -28.91 -1.60 30.96
N ASP A 593 -29.89 -1.24 30.15
CA ASP A 593 -30.89 -2.17 29.68
C ASP A 593 -30.29 -3.02 28.55
N ASN A 594 -30.83 -4.23 28.35
CA ASN A 594 -30.33 -5.20 27.39
C ASN A 594 -30.23 -4.54 25.98
N PRO A 595 -29.06 -4.52 25.32
CA PRO A 595 -28.91 -3.93 23.98
C PRO A 595 -29.45 -4.83 22.86
N GLU A 596 -30.02 -5.99 23.20
CA GLU A 596 -30.79 -6.74 22.21
C GLU A 596 -32.06 -5.94 21.91
N PRO A 597 -32.34 -5.63 20.63
CA PRO A 597 -33.53 -4.88 20.28
C PRO A 597 -34.73 -5.61 20.88
N LEU A 598 -35.56 -4.89 21.64
CA LEU A 598 -36.86 -5.39 22.07
C LEU A 598 -37.52 -5.98 20.82
N LYS A 599 -37.76 -7.30 20.82
CA LYS A 599 -38.60 -7.94 19.81
C LYS A 599 -40.00 -7.34 19.96
N SER A 600 -40.23 -6.24 19.26
CA SER A 600 -41.46 -5.47 19.29
C SER A 600 -41.72 -4.96 17.86
N THR A 601 -42.16 -5.82 16.94
CA THR A 601 -43.55 -5.95 16.44
C THR A 601 -44.20 -4.74 15.78
N ASP A 602 -43.49 -3.61 15.60
CA ASP A 602 -43.89 -2.50 14.73
C ASP A 602 -42.63 -1.92 14.06
N ASP A 603 -42.56 -1.91 12.73
CA ASP A 603 -41.34 -1.59 11.96
C ASP A 603 -40.98 -0.09 12.09
N ILE A 604 -40.41 0.32 13.23
CA ILE A 604 -39.90 1.69 13.53
C ILE A 604 -38.98 2.17 12.39
N ILE A 605 -38.22 1.25 11.80
CA ILE A 605 -37.40 1.51 10.63
C ILE A 605 -38.29 1.87 9.44
N ALA A 606 -39.33 1.09 9.11
CA ALA A 606 -40.24 1.43 8.01
C ALA A 606 -41.03 2.74 8.22
N LYS A 607 -41.36 3.10 9.47
CA LYS A 607 -42.04 4.37 9.81
C LYS A 607 -41.14 5.59 9.55
N ASN A 608 -39.84 5.48 9.85
CA ASN A 608 -38.88 6.58 9.72
C ASN A 608 -38.07 6.56 8.42
N ALA A 609 -38.11 5.47 7.66
CA ALA A 609 -37.47 5.38 6.35
C ALA A 609 -38.14 6.32 5.33
N ASP A 610 -37.34 7.03 4.53
CA ASP A 610 -37.84 7.80 3.39
C ASP A 610 -38.24 6.87 2.22
N SER A 611 -38.85 7.44 1.17
CA SER A 611 -39.24 6.69 -0.03
C SER A 611 -38.04 6.03 -0.71
N ASP A 612 -36.90 6.72 -0.71
CA ASP A 612 -35.66 6.27 -1.33
C ASP A 612 -35.09 5.05 -0.61
N SER A 613 -35.10 5.05 0.71
CA SER A 613 -34.65 3.94 1.56
C SER A 613 -35.52 2.69 1.37
N ARG A 614 -36.84 2.85 1.31
CA ARG A 614 -37.76 1.73 1.02
C ARG A 614 -37.55 1.14 -0.38
N ARG A 615 -37.30 2.00 -1.37
CA ARG A 615 -36.95 1.58 -2.73
C ARG A 615 -35.61 0.85 -2.76
N MET A 616 -34.61 1.37 -2.06
CA MET A 616 -33.27 0.79 -1.96
C MET A 616 -33.30 -0.58 -1.28
N GLN A 617 -34.09 -0.76 -0.23
CA GLN A 617 -34.26 -2.04 0.44
C GLN A 617 -34.69 -3.14 -0.55
N LYS A 618 -35.72 -2.88 -1.36
CA LYS A 618 -36.18 -3.82 -2.40
C LYS A 618 -35.11 -4.12 -3.44
N LEU A 619 -34.30 -3.10 -3.80
CA LEU A 619 -33.23 -3.26 -4.77
C LEU A 619 -32.11 -4.14 -4.22
N VAL A 620 -31.72 -3.96 -2.95
CA VAL A 620 -30.70 -4.77 -2.29
C VAL A 620 -31.16 -6.21 -2.06
N GLU A 621 -32.43 -6.43 -1.69
CA GLU A 621 -33.02 -7.78 -1.63
C GLU A 621 -32.93 -8.50 -2.98
N PHE A 622 -33.08 -7.76 -4.08
CA PHE A 622 -32.92 -8.32 -5.41
C PHE A 622 -31.45 -8.68 -5.70
N THR A 623 -30.53 -7.75 -5.47
CA THR A 623 -29.12 -7.92 -5.84
C THR A 623 -28.42 -8.96 -4.97
N SER A 624 -28.71 -9.01 -3.67
CA SER A 624 -28.10 -9.95 -2.72
C SER A 624 -28.41 -11.42 -3.04
N ASN A 625 -29.58 -11.67 -3.63
CA ASN A 625 -30.01 -13.00 -4.10
C ASN A 625 -29.36 -13.42 -5.43
N SER A 626 -28.61 -12.53 -6.09
CA SER A 626 -27.94 -12.87 -7.35
C SER A 626 -26.66 -13.68 -7.12
N LYS A 627 -26.58 -14.86 -7.76
CA LYS A 627 -25.36 -15.71 -7.77
C LYS A 627 -24.10 -14.94 -8.19
N LYS A 628 -24.24 -13.94 -9.07
CA LYS A 628 -23.12 -13.11 -9.53
C LYS A 628 -22.57 -12.23 -8.42
N ILE A 629 -23.45 -11.57 -7.66
CA ILE A 629 -23.10 -10.71 -6.53
C ILE A 629 -22.51 -11.56 -5.40
N THR A 630 -23.13 -12.70 -5.06
CA THR A 630 -22.60 -13.62 -4.05
C THR A 630 -21.19 -14.12 -4.42
N SER A 631 -20.95 -14.50 -5.68
CA SER A 631 -19.63 -14.96 -6.11
C SER A 631 -18.56 -13.87 -6.04
N LEU A 632 -18.90 -12.63 -6.42
CA LEU A 632 -17.97 -11.50 -6.37
C LEU A 632 -17.66 -11.09 -4.93
N THR A 633 -18.68 -11.03 -4.07
CA THR A 633 -18.52 -10.71 -2.65
C THR A 633 -17.70 -11.78 -1.92
N ASN A 634 -17.89 -13.07 -2.23
CA ASN A 634 -17.02 -14.16 -1.72
C ASN A 634 -15.55 -13.98 -2.12
N ALA A 635 -15.30 -13.56 -3.36
CA ALA A 635 -13.94 -13.31 -3.85
C ALA A 635 -13.31 -12.09 -3.14
N LEU A 636 -14.07 -11.00 -2.99
CA LEU A 636 -13.65 -9.82 -2.24
C LEU A 636 -13.35 -10.15 -0.78
N TYR A 637 -14.20 -10.96 -0.13
CA TYR A 637 -13.98 -11.46 1.22
C TYR A 637 -12.68 -12.27 1.32
N THR A 638 -12.46 -13.22 0.40
CA THR A 638 -11.27 -14.07 0.39
C THR A 638 -9.99 -13.25 0.25
N VAL A 639 -9.99 -12.23 -0.61
CA VAL A 639 -8.85 -11.33 -0.83
C VAL A 639 -8.68 -10.29 0.29
N SER A 640 -9.75 -9.97 1.03
CA SER A 640 -9.70 -9.03 2.15
C SER A 640 -9.25 -9.72 3.45
N GLU A 641 -9.88 -10.84 3.77
CA GLU A 641 -9.71 -11.53 5.05
C GLU A 641 -8.68 -12.65 4.99
N GLY A 642 -8.34 -13.15 3.80
CA GLY A 642 -7.48 -14.31 3.63
C GLY A 642 -8.15 -15.64 3.97
N TYR A 643 -9.47 -15.65 4.19
CA TYR A 643 -10.27 -16.84 4.49
C TYR A 643 -11.34 -17.05 3.42
N PHE A 644 -11.59 -18.31 3.06
CA PHE A 644 -12.72 -18.67 2.21
C PHE A 644 -13.65 -19.66 2.93
N ASN A 645 -14.95 -19.57 2.65
CA ASN A 645 -15.95 -20.49 3.19
C ASN A 645 -15.82 -21.84 2.48
N ALA A 646 -15.40 -22.88 3.21
CA ALA A 646 -15.31 -24.24 2.68
C ALA A 646 -16.65 -24.98 2.83
N PHE A 647 -17.26 -24.89 4.02
CA PHE A 647 -18.57 -25.45 4.34
C PHE A 647 -19.28 -24.56 5.37
N LYS A 648 -20.58 -24.76 5.57
CA LYS A 648 -21.38 -23.91 6.46
C LYS A 648 -20.78 -23.88 7.87
N GLY A 649 -20.43 -22.68 8.34
CA GLY A 649 -19.87 -22.47 9.67
C GLY A 649 -18.36 -22.72 9.80
N VAL A 650 -17.65 -23.07 8.73
CA VAL A 650 -16.19 -23.31 8.75
C VAL A 650 -15.50 -22.62 7.57
N GLN A 651 -14.44 -21.89 7.90
CA GLN A 651 -13.57 -21.19 6.96
C GLN A 651 -12.17 -21.81 6.95
N LEU A 652 -11.56 -21.83 5.77
CA LEU A 652 -10.17 -22.25 5.57
C LEU A 652 -9.31 -21.03 5.24
N GLY A 653 -8.12 -20.98 5.83
CA GLY A 653 -7.19 -19.85 5.75
C GLY A 653 -6.34 -19.74 7.02
N ASN A 654 -5.41 -18.80 7.12
CA ASN A 654 -5.19 -17.69 6.21
C ASN A 654 -4.37 -18.11 4.96
N ILE A 655 -4.86 -17.82 3.76
CA ILE A 655 -4.21 -18.14 2.47
C ILE A 655 -2.85 -17.43 2.30
N TYR A 656 -2.64 -16.29 2.97
CA TYR A 656 -1.37 -15.54 2.91
C TYR A 656 -0.24 -16.21 3.66
N SER A 657 -0.58 -17.12 4.58
CA SER A 657 0.38 -17.89 5.37
C SER A 657 0.47 -19.36 4.95
N THR A 658 -0.22 -19.76 3.87
CA THR A 658 -0.27 -21.17 3.48
C THR A 658 1.08 -21.71 3.04
N VAL A 659 1.94 -20.85 2.48
CA VAL A 659 3.29 -21.22 2.04
C VAL A 659 4.29 -20.34 2.75
N ALA A 660 5.26 -20.97 3.39
CA ALA A 660 6.34 -20.30 4.11
C ALA A 660 7.66 -21.06 3.95
N THR A 661 8.77 -20.39 4.28
CA THR A 661 10.09 -21.01 4.35
C THR A 661 10.80 -20.65 5.67
N ASN A 662 11.54 -21.60 6.24
CA ASN A 662 12.45 -21.36 7.38
C ASN A 662 13.63 -22.34 7.35
N GLU A 663 14.70 -22.13 8.12
CA GLU A 663 15.91 -22.97 7.97
C GLU A 663 15.76 -24.42 8.46
N ILE A 664 14.79 -24.69 9.33
CA ILE A 664 14.55 -26.02 9.92
C ILE A 664 13.67 -26.86 8.98
N GLN A 665 12.51 -26.32 8.61
CA GLN A 665 11.49 -26.98 7.80
C GLN A 665 11.67 -26.74 6.29
N ASP A 666 12.49 -25.77 5.90
CA ASP A 666 12.58 -25.22 4.53
C ASP A 666 11.19 -24.79 4.04
N PHE A 667 10.88 -25.04 2.77
CA PHE A 667 9.51 -25.01 2.26
C PHE A 667 8.56 -25.79 3.18
N ASN A 668 7.53 -25.11 3.67
CA ASN A 668 6.49 -25.69 4.51
C ASN A 668 5.09 -25.23 4.06
N LEU A 669 4.11 -26.12 4.27
CA LEU A 669 2.72 -25.90 3.91
C LEU A 669 1.87 -25.84 5.19
N ARG A 670 1.24 -24.68 5.45
CA ARG A 670 0.35 -24.45 6.61
C ARG A 670 -1.10 -24.42 6.16
N LEU A 671 -1.91 -25.31 6.70
CA LEU A 671 -3.35 -25.36 6.51
C LEU A 671 -4.03 -24.90 7.79
N GLY A 672 -4.75 -23.79 7.73
CA GLY A 672 -5.50 -23.26 8.87
C GLY A 672 -7.01 -23.32 8.66
N PHE A 673 -7.75 -23.34 9.76
CA PHE A 673 -9.21 -23.29 9.77
C PHE A 673 -9.73 -22.44 10.93
N ARG A 674 -10.99 -21.99 10.81
CA ARG A 674 -11.76 -21.43 11.91
C ARG A 674 -13.25 -21.71 11.77
N THR A 675 -13.97 -21.84 12.88
CA THR A 675 -15.43 -21.74 12.87
C THR A 675 -15.82 -20.28 12.65
N TYR A 676 -16.80 -20.01 11.78
CA TYR A 676 -17.28 -18.66 11.52
C TYR A 676 -18.69 -18.71 10.99
N GLN A 677 -19.64 -18.12 11.71
CA GLN A 677 -20.99 -17.88 11.22
C GLN A 677 -21.23 -16.38 11.03
N SER A 678 -20.84 -15.58 12.01
CA SER A 678 -21.06 -14.14 12.03
C SER A 678 -20.00 -13.40 12.85
N LEU A 679 -20.02 -12.07 12.78
CA LEU A 679 -19.29 -11.16 13.66
C LEU A 679 -19.78 -11.20 15.11
N ASN A 680 -20.91 -11.84 15.39
CA ASN A 680 -21.54 -11.90 16.70
C ASN A 680 -21.39 -13.27 17.38
N ASP A 681 -20.57 -14.15 16.80
CA ASP A 681 -20.31 -15.48 17.34
C ASP A 681 -19.75 -15.39 18.76
N ARG A 682 -20.41 -16.07 19.70
CA ARG A 682 -19.93 -16.17 21.08
C ARG A 682 -18.82 -17.20 21.26
N PHE A 683 -18.66 -18.12 20.30
CA PHE A 683 -17.69 -19.20 20.36
C PHE A 683 -16.86 -19.21 19.08
N ARG A 684 -15.55 -19.40 19.21
CA ARG A 684 -14.62 -19.53 18.10
C ARG A 684 -13.69 -20.71 18.36
N LEU A 685 -13.61 -21.61 17.40
CA LEU A 685 -12.59 -22.65 17.35
C LEU A 685 -11.71 -22.38 16.14
N SER A 686 -10.40 -22.29 16.34
CA SER A 686 -9.42 -22.06 15.28
C SER A 686 -8.22 -22.95 15.47
N GLY A 687 -7.57 -23.30 14.36
CA GLY A 687 -6.36 -24.10 14.43
C GLY A 687 -5.62 -24.14 13.11
N PHE A 688 -4.42 -24.72 13.15
CA PHE A 688 -3.60 -24.94 11.97
C PHE A 688 -2.78 -26.22 12.10
N ALA A 689 -2.38 -26.75 10.95
CA ALA A 689 -1.35 -27.78 10.83
C ALA A 689 -0.35 -27.37 9.76
N THR A 690 0.94 -27.50 10.05
CA THR A 690 2.05 -27.15 9.18
C THR A 690 2.91 -28.38 8.93
N TYR A 691 3.15 -28.70 7.66
CA TYR A 691 4.05 -29.76 7.25
C TYR A 691 5.35 -29.19 6.69
N GLY A 692 6.48 -29.52 7.32
CA GLY A 692 7.83 -29.12 6.88
C GLY A 692 8.47 -30.17 5.98
N PHE A 693 8.85 -29.79 4.76
CA PHE A 693 9.33 -30.77 3.77
C PHE A 693 10.77 -31.23 4.03
N LYS A 694 11.61 -30.39 4.63
CA LYS A 694 13.03 -30.72 4.89
C LYS A 694 13.19 -31.69 6.06
N ASN A 695 12.56 -31.40 7.19
CA ASN A 695 12.66 -32.21 8.41
C ASN A 695 11.53 -33.23 8.57
N LYS A 696 10.56 -33.28 7.64
CA LYS A 696 9.37 -34.15 7.67
C LYS A 696 8.57 -34.04 8.98
N SER A 697 8.60 -32.85 9.60
CA SER A 697 7.87 -32.58 10.84
C SER A 697 6.44 -32.10 10.57
N VAL A 698 5.54 -32.43 11.49
CA VAL A 698 4.21 -31.83 11.59
C VAL A 698 4.21 -30.96 12.83
N SER A 699 3.74 -29.73 12.68
CA SER A 699 3.51 -28.78 13.78
C SER A 699 2.04 -28.34 13.72
N PHE A 700 1.43 -28.02 14.85
CA PHE A 700 0.01 -27.69 14.89
C PHE A 700 -0.34 -26.80 16.08
N GLY A 701 -1.50 -26.16 15.98
CA GLY A 701 -2.06 -25.40 17.08
C GLY A 701 -3.57 -25.41 17.03
N LEU A 702 -4.21 -25.40 18.21
CA LEU A 702 -5.65 -25.36 18.38
C LEU A 702 -6.00 -24.37 19.49
N GLU A 703 -7.02 -23.54 19.26
CA GLU A 703 -7.51 -22.57 20.21
C GLU A 703 -9.03 -22.53 20.20
N SER A 704 -9.61 -22.52 21.39
CA SER A 704 -11.03 -22.31 21.64
C SER A 704 -11.21 -21.03 22.44
N ARG A 705 -12.19 -20.22 22.05
CA ARG A 705 -12.51 -18.94 22.69
C ARG A 705 -14.00 -18.85 22.92
N TYR A 706 -14.40 -18.43 24.11
CA TYR A 706 -15.81 -18.31 24.49
C TYR A 706 -16.11 -17.00 25.22
N LEU A 707 -17.01 -16.21 24.64
CA LEU A 707 -17.57 -14.99 25.23
C LEU A 707 -18.68 -15.35 26.21
N VAL A 708 -18.32 -15.48 27.50
CA VAL A 708 -19.21 -15.86 28.60
C VAL A 708 -20.17 -14.73 28.95
N LEU A 709 -19.68 -13.51 29.14
CA LEU A 709 -20.50 -12.34 29.43
C LEU A 709 -20.37 -11.33 28.30
N LYS A 710 -21.47 -11.01 27.61
CA LYS A 710 -21.45 -10.06 26.49
C LYS A 710 -21.10 -8.62 26.94
N LYS A 711 -21.67 -8.18 28.07
CA LYS A 711 -21.56 -6.81 28.61
C LYS A 711 -20.11 -6.42 28.93
N SER A 712 -19.54 -7.05 29.94
CA SER A 712 -18.14 -6.82 30.35
C SER A 712 -17.15 -7.63 29.52
N ARG A 713 -17.60 -8.20 28.39
CA ARG A 713 -16.83 -9.08 27.50
C ARG A 713 -15.90 -10.06 28.22
N LEU A 714 -16.45 -10.83 29.16
CA LEU A 714 -15.69 -11.91 29.81
C LEU A 714 -15.43 -13.01 28.78
N ILE A 715 -14.17 -13.20 28.41
CA ILE A 715 -13.75 -14.22 27.46
C ILE A 715 -12.84 -15.22 28.16
N LEU A 716 -13.11 -16.50 27.90
CA LEU A 716 -12.25 -17.61 28.27
C LEU A 716 -11.61 -18.17 27.00
N ASP A 717 -10.29 -18.28 27.00
CA ASP A 717 -9.52 -18.85 25.89
C ASP A 717 -8.69 -20.03 26.40
N ALA A 718 -8.68 -21.12 25.66
CA ALA A 718 -7.83 -22.27 25.90
C ALA A 718 -7.15 -22.66 24.60
N ALA A 719 -5.82 -22.79 24.63
CA ALA A 719 -5.03 -23.12 23.47
C ALA A 719 -3.91 -24.10 23.78
N TYR A 720 -3.58 -24.91 22.78
CA TYR A 720 -2.41 -25.79 22.75
C TYR A 720 -1.68 -25.59 21.42
N THR A 721 -0.36 -25.55 21.46
CA THR A 721 0.48 -25.43 20.27
C THR A 721 1.76 -26.24 20.41
N ASP A 722 2.15 -26.89 19.31
CA ASP A 722 3.45 -27.51 19.08
C ASP A 722 3.97 -26.95 17.75
N ASP A 723 4.83 -25.92 17.81
CA ASP A 723 5.34 -25.22 16.62
C ASP A 723 6.77 -24.69 16.81
N PHE A 724 7.39 -24.33 15.69
CA PHE A 724 8.70 -23.71 15.65
C PHE A 724 8.59 -22.18 15.66
N GLN A 725 9.08 -21.56 16.73
CA GLN A 725 9.00 -20.11 16.95
C GLN A 725 10.33 -19.57 17.48
N GLN A 726 10.52 -18.26 17.42
CA GLN A 726 11.67 -17.62 18.06
C GLN A 726 11.31 -17.33 19.52
N ALA A 727 11.95 -18.03 20.46
CA ALA A 727 11.73 -17.81 21.89
C ALA A 727 12.04 -16.35 22.29
N GLY A 728 11.30 -15.80 23.25
CA GLY A 728 11.54 -14.46 23.80
C GLY A 728 11.17 -13.26 22.91
N LEU A 729 10.63 -13.45 21.70
CA LEU A 729 10.21 -12.33 20.83
C LEU A 729 8.81 -11.78 21.13
N ASN A 730 7.87 -12.65 21.52
CA ASN A 730 6.52 -12.23 21.89
C ASN A 730 6.50 -11.78 23.35
N THR A 731 6.50 -10.46 23.57
CA THR A 731 6.61 -9.85 24.90
C THR A 731 5.26 -9.37 25.47
N PHE A 732 4.22 -9.27 24.64
CA PHE A 732 2.88 -8.79 24.99
C PHE A 732 1.79 -9.83 24.70
N VAL A 733 0.71 -9.85 25.51
CA VAL A 733 -0.43 -10.75 25.30
C VAL A 733 -1.36 -10.12 24.27
N GLY A 734 -1.62 -10.85 23.18
CA GLY A 734 -2.55 -10.43 22.13
C GLY A 734 -3.97 -10.98 22.30
N ASP A 735 -4.82 -10.69 21.32
CA ASP A 735 -6.22 -11.16 21.28
C ASP A 735 -6.32 -12.69 21.22
N GLN A 736 -5.41 -13.34 20.48
CA GLN A 736 -5.29 -14.79 20.34
C GLN A 736 -4.04 -15.30 21.06
N ILE A 737 -4.10 -16.54 21.54
CA ILE A 737 -2.95 -17.24 22.13
C ILE A 737 -2.10 -17.87 21.03
N LEU A 738 -2.72 -18.37 19.95
CA LEU A 738 -1.97 -18.94 18.83
C LEU A 738 -1.09 -17.89 18.15
N PRO A 739 0.09 -18.29 17.67
CA PRO A 739 0.99 -17.36 17.01
C PRO A 739 0.39 -16.88 15.67
N ASP A 740 0.48 -15.57 15.45
CA ASP A 740 0.06 -14.95 14.20
C ASP A 740 1.06 -15.29 13.09
N ALA A 741 0.57 -15.94 12.05
CA ALA A 741 1.37 -16.37 10.92
C ALA A 741 2.05 -15.21 10.17
N ALA A 742 1.55 -13.97 10.30
CA ALA A 742 2.16 -12.78 9.72
C ALA A 742 3.37 -12.23 10.51
N ASN A 743 3.46 -12.54 11.81
CA ASN A 743 4.53 -12.07 12.71
C ASN A 743 5.64 -13.11 12.93
N GLU A 744 5.46 -14.33 12.40
CA GLU A 744 6.50 -15.35 12.41
C GLU A 744 7.57 -15.04 11.36
N SER A 745 8.84 -15.34 11.67
CA SER A 745 10.00 -15.20 10.78
C SER A 745 9.98 -16.23 9.63
N LYS A 746 8.88 -16.27 8.87
CA LYS A 746 8.53 -17.22 7.82
C LYS A 746 8.47 -16.55 6.44
N ALA A 747 9.23 -15.47 6.25
CA ALA A 747 9.32 -14.76 4.99
C ALA A 747 10.19 -15.52 3.99
N ILE A 748 9.72 -15.60 2.73
CA ILE A 748 10.42 -16.26 1.62
C ILE A 748 11.82 -15.65 1.36
N PHE A 749 12.02 -14.38 1.75
CA PHE A 749 13.27 -13.64 1.57
C PHE A 749 13.78 -13.05 2.90
N THR A 750 14.88 -13.61 3.40
CA THR A 750 15.57 -13.17 4.63
C THR A 750 17.04 -12.88 4.39
N ARG A 751 17.62 -12.02 5.24
CA ARG A 751 19.04 -11.67 5.22
C ARG A 751 19.78 -12.55 6.23
N GLY A 752 20.61 -13.46 5.71
CA GLY A 752 21.41 -14.38 6.52
C GLY A 752 20.67 -15.67 6.89
N ARG A 753 21.40 -16.57 7.53
CA ARG A 753 20.87 -17.86 7.98
C ARG A 753 20.11 -17.68 9.30
N ASN A 754 18.80 -17.96 9.32
CA ASN A 754 17.97 -17.84 10.53
C ASN A 754 17.76 -19.19 11.23
N PHE A 755 18.78 -19.65 11.95
CA PHE A 755 18.73 -20.88 12.77
C PHE A 755 18.34 -20.63 14.25
N TYR A 756 17.96 -19.39 14.60
CA TYR A 756 17.53 -18.99 15.94
C TYR A 756 16.06 -19.34 16.24
N LEU A 757 15.70 -20.60 15.99
CA LEU A 757 14.33 -21.10 16.17
C LEU A 757 14.31 -22.16 17.27
N SER A 758 13.21 -22.16 18.01
CA SER A 758 12.92 -23.03 19.14
C SER A 758 11.70 -23.88 18.82
N SER A 759 11.72 -25.14 19.23
CA SER A 759 10.53 -25.98 19.30
C SER A 759 9.84 -25.63 20.61
N ILE A 760 8.57 -25.24 20.50
CA ILE A 760 7.75 -24.78 21.61
C ILE A 760 6.51 -25.65 21.68
N ASP A 761 6.42 -26.45 22.75
CA ASP A 761 5.18 -27.07 23.19
C ASP A 761 4.57 -26.16 24.27
N LYS A 762 3.33 -25.73 24.08
CA LYS A 762 2.68 -24.79 24.99
C LYS A 762 1.21 -25.09 25.15
N ALA A 763 0.79 -25.25 26.40
CA ALA A 763 -0.60 -25.19 26.83
C ALA A 763 -0.85 -23.87 27.56
N ALA A 764 -1.92 -23.17 27.22
CA ALA A 764 -2.26 -21.90 27.87
C ALA A 764 -3.76 -21.69 28.02
N PHE A 765 -4.12 -21.04 29.14
CA PHE A 765 -5.47 -20.63 29.47
C PHE A 765 -5.48 -19.14 29.78
N LYS A 766 -6.37 -18.39 29.13
CA LYS A 766 -6.52 -16.94 29.31
C LYS A 766 -7.94 -16.62 29.76
N VAL A 767 -8.04 -15.70 30.71
CA VAL A 767 -9.29 -15.07 31.13
C VAL A 767 -9.12 -13.57 30.95
N SER A 768 -10.03 -12.94 30.22
CA SER A 768 -10.03 -11.50 29.98
C SER A 768 -11.41 -10.91 30.22
N ILE A 769 -11.43 -9.68 30.71
CA ILE A 769 -12.64 -8.87 30.82
C ILE A 769 -12.38 -7.47 30.26
N GLU A 770 -13.44 -6.85 29.80
CA GLU A 770 -13.46 -5.46 29.36
C GLU A 770 -14.41 -4.65 30.26
N PRO A 771 -13.96 -4.19 31.44
CA PRO A 771 -14.79 -3.42 32.37
C PRO A 771 -15.24 -2.07 31.80
N TYR A 772 -14.43 -1.48 30.91
CA TYR A 772 -14.76 -0.26 30.19
C TYR A 772 -14.36 -0.40 28.72
N LYS A 773 -15.09 0.28 27.83
CA LYS A 773 -14.84 0.18 26.39
C LYS A 773 -13.37 0.42 26.03
N ASN A 774 -12.75 -0.57 25.40
CA ASN A 774 -11.34 -0.61 24.98
C ASN A 774 -10.31 -0.65 26.13
N LEU A 775 -10.73 -1.01 27.35
CA LEU A 775 -9.87 -1.36 28.48
C LEU A 775 -10.05 -2.85 28.76
N GLU A 776 -9.13 -3.67 28.25
CA GLU A 776 -9.07 -5.10 28.53
C GLU A 776 -8.09 -5.35 29.68
N ILE A 777 -8.52 -6.14 30.67
CA ILE A 777 -7.67 -6.63 31.75
C ILE A 777 -7.86 -8.14 31.87
N GLY A 778 -6.80 -8.86 32.20
CA GLY A 778 -6.89 -10.30 32.29
C GLY A 778 -5.69 -10.98 32.91
N ALA A 779 -5.81 -12.30 33.00
CA ALA A 779 -4.76 -13.19 33.44
C ALA A 779 -4.61 -14.34 32.45
N MET A 780 -3.39 -14.78 32.20
CA MET A 780 -3.07 -15.96 31.41
C MET A 780 -2.15 -16.86 32.22
N ALA A 781 -2.45 -18.16 32.28
CA ALA A 781 -1.54 -19.18 32.78
C ALA A 781 -1.01 -19.96 31.58
N SER A 782 0.29 -20.21 31.52
CA SER A 782 0.90 -21.03 30.48
C SER A 782 1.92 -21.98 31.05
N TYR A 783 1.88 -23.23 30.57
CA TYR A 783 2.92 -24.23 30.73
C TYR A 783 3.62 -24.37 29.38
N THR A 784 4.93 -24.27 29.34
CA THR A 784 5.69 -24.22 28.08
C THR A 784 7.00 -24.97 28.21
N ASP A 785 7.24 -25.84 27.23
CA ASP A 785 8.50 -26.54 27.05
C ASP A 785 9.24 -25.95 25.84
N ILE A 786 10.44 -25.42 26.09
CA ILE A 786 11.22 -24.69 25.10
C ILE A 786 12.56 -25.40 24.90
N GLN A 787 12.84 -25.80 23.66
CA GLN A 787 14.14 -26.35 23.28
C GLN A 787 14.61 -25.76 21.95
N SER A 788 15.91 -25.80 21.69
CA SER A 788 16.42 -25.39 20.37
C SER A 788 15.96 -26.35 19.29
N ALA A 789 15.45 -25.81 18.19
CA ALA A 789 15.07 -26.62 17.03
C ALA A 789 16.20 -26.82 16.03
N ALA A 790 17.37 -26.21 16.27
CA ALA A 790 18.62 -26.50 15.58
C ALA A 790 19.78 -26.65 16.58
N PRO A 791 19.80 -27.69 17.45
CA PRO A 791 20.77 -27.81 18.54
C PRO A 791 22.24 -27.73 18.13
N ASN A 792 22.57 -28.17 16.91
CA ASN A 792 23.92 -28.14 16.35
C ASN A 792 24.40 -26.73 15.96
N LEU A 793 23.48 -25.77 15.80
CA LEU A 793 23.76 -24.39 15.34
C LEU A 793 23.39 -23.35 16.41
N PHE A 794 22.37 -23.63 17.21
CA PHE A 794 21.84 -22.75 18.25
C PHE A 794 21.61 -23.57 19.50
N SER A 795 22.23 -23.20 20.62
CA SER A 795 21.98 -23.84 21.91
C SER A 795 21.28 -22.88 22.85
N LEU A 796 20.19 -23.36 23.46
CA LEU A 796 19.50 -22.73 24.58
C LEU A 796 19.95 -23.30 25.93
N ALA A 797 21.12 -23.94 25.98
CA ALA A 797 21.59 -24.57 27.20
C ALA A 797 21.75 -23.57 28.35
N PHE A 798 21.43 -24.03 29.56
CA PHE A 798 21.60 -23.30 30.80
C PHE A 798 22.07 -24.25 31.90
N PHE A 799 22.63 -23.68 32.97
CA PHE A 799 22.96 -24.41 34.19
C PHE A 799 21.78 -24.35 35.14
N ASN A 800 21.22 -25.50 35.49
CA ASN A 800 20.13 -25.58 36.46
C ASN A 800 20.71 -25.66 37.88
N PRO A 801 20.50 -24.65 38.74
CA PRO A 801 21.07 -24.63 40.08
C PRO A 801 20.50 -25.70 41.01
N ASP A 802 19.26 -26.16 40.76
CA ASP A 802 18.58 -27.15 41.60
C ASP A 802 19.06 -28.57 41.30
N THR A 803 19.27 -28.90 40.01
CA THR A 803 19.79 -30.21 39.59
C THR A 803 21.32 -30.25 39.52
N GLN A 804 21.98 -29.08 39.57
CA GLN A 804 23.42 -28.89 39.37
C GLN A 804 23.94 -29.39 38.00
N MET A 805 23.04 -29.54 37.03
CA MET A 805 23.33 -30.08 35.71
C MET A 805 23.15 -29.02 34.62
N GLN A 806 23.83 -29.22 33.49
CA GLN A 806 23.54 -28.45 32.29
C GLN A 806 22.34 -29.07 31.57
N GLU A 807 21.35 -28.26 31.24
CA GLU A 807 20.11 -28.66 30.60
C GLU A 807 19.89 -27.85 29.32
N THR A 808 19.18 -28.43 28.34
CA THR A 808 18.92 -27.81 27.02
C THR A 808 17.46 -27.51 26.76
N THR A 809 16.59 -27.94 27.67
CA THR A 809 15.15 -27.79 27.61
C THR A 809 14.72 -26.95 28.81
N THR A 810 13.94 -25.92 28.57
CA THR A 810 13.36 -25.09 29.63
C THR A 810 11.89 -25.46 29.78
N ASN A 811 11.52 -25.95 30.96
CA ASN A 811 10.12 -26.09 31.35
C ASN A 811 9.72 -24.86 32.18
N ASP A 812 8.71 -24.12 31.72
CA ASP A 812 8.25 -22.89 32.35
C ASP A 812 6.73 -22.90 32.57
N PHE A 813 6.33 -22.85 33.83
CA PHE A 813 4.99 -22.48 34.23
C PHE A 813 4.99 -21.04 34.72
N ASN A 814 4.26 -20.18 34.00
CA ASN A 814 4.11 -18.78 34.37
C ASN A 814 2.65 -18.32 34.36
N THR A 815 2.40 -17.26 35.14
CA THR A 815 1.17 -16.48 35.05
C THR A 815 1.47 -15.06 34.61
N THR A 816 0.68 -14.55 33.67
CA THR A 816 0.78 -13.19 33.13
C THR A 816 -0.47 -12.42 33.49
N LEU A 817 -0.34 -11.35 34.26
CA LEU A 817 -1.36 -10.32 34.39
C LEU A 817 -1.15 -9.29 33.29
N PHE A 818 -2.19 -8.94 32.55
CA PHE A 818 -2.10 -7.99 31.46
C PHE A 818 -3.19 -6.93 31.49
N LEU A 819 -2.86 -5.77 30.93
CA LEU A 819 -3.76 -4.64 30.71
C LEU A 819 -3.50 -4.09 29.31
N ASN A 820 -4.55 -4.01 28.49
CA ASN A 820 -4.54 -3.37 27.19
C ASN A 820 -5.56 -2.23 27.18
N TYR A 821 -5.11 -1.00 26.93
CA TYR A 821 -5.97 0.18 26.89
C TYR A 821 -5.78 0.97 25.59
N SER A 822 -6.86 1.14 24.82
CA SER A 822 -6.85 1.89 23.56
C SER A 822 -8.04 2.86 23.49
N PRO A 823 -7.98 4.01 24.18
CA PRO A 823 -9.11 4.92 24.27
C PRO A 823 -9.51 5.47 22.90
N LYS A 824 -10.81 5.69 22.71
CA LYS A 824 -11.40 6.21 21.45
C LYS A 824 -11.16 5.34 20.20
N ARG A 825 -10.59 4.14 20.35
CA ARG A 825 -10.52 3.15 19.28
C ARG A 825 -11.93 2.75 18.86
N GLU A 826 -12.25 2.95 17.59
CA GLU A 826 -13.50 2.47 17.02
C GLU A 826 -13.41 0.95 16.82
N THR A 827 -14.52 0.26 17.06
CA THR A 827 -14.60 -1.20 16.98
C THR A 827 -15.94 -1.64 16.42
N PHE A 828 -15.97 -2.79 15.75
CA PHE A 828 -17.18 -3.40 15.23
C PHE A 828 -17.23 -4.91 15.47
N GLY A 829 -18.43 -5.48 15.40
CA GLY A 829 -18.76 -6.84 15.84
C GLY A 829 -18.94 -6.93 17.36
N THR A 830 -19.91 -7.73 17.80
CA THR A 830 -20.19 -7.95 19.24
C THR A 830 -19.79 -9.34 19.74
N GLY A 831 -19.22 -10.17 18.85
CA GLY A 831 -18.80 -11.53 19.15
C GLY A 831 -17.50 -11.62 19.96
N VAL A 832 -16.98 -12.83 20.03
CA VAL A 832 -15.71 -13.17 20.69
C VAL A 832 -14.53 -12.48 20.02
N ASP A 833 -14.55 -12.37 18.69
CA ASP A 833 -13.61 -11.54 17.95
C ASP A 833 -14.11 -10.10 17.89
N ARG A 834 -13.33 -9.17 18.44
CA ARG A 834 -13.59 -7.74 18.26
C ARG A 834 -12.72 -7.23 17.12
N ASN A 835 -13.36 -6.61 16.14
CA ASN A 835 -12.62 -6.05 15.02
C ASN A 835 -12.40 -4.56 15.23
N TYR A 836 -11.23 -4.09 14.78
CA TYR A 836 -10.80 -2.73 15.01
C TYR A 836 -11.03 -1.87 13.77
N GLY A 837 -11.53 -0.66 13.99
CA GLY A 837 -11.57 0.39 12.99
C GLY A 837 -10.16 0.81 12.60
N ILE A 838 -10.05 1.53 11.49
CA ILE A 838 -8.76 1.93 10.94
C ILE A 838 -8.15 3.10 11.70
N LYS A 839 -8.98 4.03 12.21
CA LYS A 839 -8.55 5.31 12.82
C LYS A 839 -7.44 5.11 13.85
N LEU A 840 -6.33 5.83 13.69
CA LEU A 840 -5.21 5.80 14.63
C LEU A 840 -5.67 6.26 16.03
N HIS A 841 -5.18 5.57 17.06
CA HIS A 841 -5.51 5.80 18.46
C HIS A 841 -4.28 5.53 19.32
N PRO A 842 -4.16 6.14 20.51
CA PRO A 842 -3.14 5.74 21.45
C PRO A 842 -3.42 4.32 21.99
N THR A 843 -2.36 3.61 22.36
CA THR A 843 -2.41 2.26 22.92
C THR A 843 -1.40 2.13 24.05
N LEU A 844 -1.84 1.60 25.18
CA LEU A 844 -1.04 1.23 26.33
C LEU A 844 -1.21 -0.28 26.58
N SER A 845 -0.11 -1.01 26.64
CA SER A 845 -0.08 -2.43 27.01
C SER A 845 0.90 -2.64 28.14
N ILE A 846 0.46 -3.32 29.20
CA ILE A 846 1.28 -3.64 30.37
C ILE A 846 1.15 -5.13 30.64
N ASN A 847 2.28 -5.81 30.76
CA ASN A 847 2.36 -7.23 31.11
C ASN A 847 3.23 -7.41 32.35
N TYR A 848 2.68 -8.04 33.38
CA TYR A 848 3.43 -8.52 34.54
C TYR A 848 3.41 -10.05 34.54
N ILE A 849 4.58 -10.65 34.37
CA ILE A 849 4.76 -12.11 34.25
C ILE A 849 5.44 -12.62 35.52
N ARG A 850 4.93 -13.71 36.07
CA ARG A 850 5.53 -14.42 37.20
C ARG A 850 5.70 -15.90 36.87
N GLY A 851 6.94 -16.36 36.87
CA GLY A 851 7.28 -17.79 36.77
C GLY A 851 7.28 -18.46 38.14
N PHE A 852 6.93 -19.74 38.18
CA PHE A 852 6.89 -20.56 39.40
C PHE A 852 7.70 -21.83 39.20
N SER A 853 8.64 -22.12 40.09
CA SER A 853 9.41 -23.38 40.13
C SER A 853 8.67 -24.53 40.83
N ASP A 854 7.63 -24.22 41.59
CA ASP A 854 7.02 -25.20 42.52
C ASP A 854 5.82 -25.95 41.91
N PHE A 855 5.63 -25.85 40.58
CA PHE A 855 4.48 -26.42 39.87
C PHE A 855 4.93 -27.27 38.67
N GLY A 856 4.56 -28.55 38.67
CA GLY A 856 4.93 -29.48 37.60
C GLY A 856 6.45 -29.67 37.51
N GLU A 857 6.98 -29.68 36.29
CA GLU A 857 8.42 -29.73 36.01
C GLU A 857 9.03 -28.32 35.80
N SER A 858 8.28 -27.26 36.11
CA SER A 858 8.74 -25.89 35.90
C SER A 858 9.97 -25.56 36.74
N GLN A 859 10.95 -24.90 36.14
CA GLN A 859 12.30 -24.83 36.70
C GLN A 859 12.68 -23.44 37.22
N PHE A 860 11.93 -22.39 36.86
CA PHE A 860 12.35 -21.02 37.11
C PHE A 860 11.32 -20.19 37.86
N LYS A 861 11.78 -19.53 38.92
CA LYS A 861 11.03 -18.51 39.66
C LYS A 861 11.54 -17.13 39.30
N TYR A 862 10.71 -16.35 38.61
CA TYR A 862 11.10 -15.02 38.13
C TYR A 862 9.93 -14.07 38.04
N GLN A 863 10.22 -12.78 37.92
CA GLN A 863 9.24 -11.73 37.62
C GLN A 863 9.69 -10.91 36.42
N LYS A 864 8.76 -10.55 35.53
CA LYS A 864 8.98 -9.64 34.40
C LYS A 864 7.91 -8.57 34.35
N LEU A 865 8.30 -7.35 33.96
CA LEU A 865 7.39 -6.26 33.67
C LEU A 865 7.72 -5.71 32.28
N ASN A 866 6.77 -5.73 31.36
CA ASN A 866 6.87 -5.15 30.03
C ASN A 866 5.79 -4.08 29.84
N ILE A 867 6.17 -2.93 29.28
CA ILE A 867 5.28 -1.80 29.02
C ILE A 867 5.48 -1.34 27.57
N LEU A 868 4.39 -1.17 26.83
CA LEU A 868 4.36 -0.55 25.51
C LEU A 868 3.38 0.62 25.53
N TYR A 869 3.84 1.78 25.06
CA TYR A 869 3.00 2.96 24.86
C TYR A 869 3.20 3.51 23.45
N ASN A 870 2.12 3.54 22.66
CA ASN A 870 2.07 4.16 21.35
C ASN A 870 1.05 5.31 21.37
N HIS A 871 1.41 6.45 20.77
CA HIS A 871 0.51 7.60 20.67
C HIS A 871 0.70 8.33 19.34
N PRO A 872 -0.07 7.98 18.30
CA PRO A 872 0.00 8.65 17.01
C PRO A 872 -0.45 10.11 17.11
N LEU A 873 0.40 11.03 16.67
CA LEU A 873 0.18 12.48 16.73
C LEU A 873 -0.02 13.06 15.33
N PHE A 874 -1.15 13.77 15.14
CA PHE A 874 -1.50 14.44 13.89
C PHE A 874 -0.92 15.85 13.86
N VAL A 875 0.17 16.05 13.10
CA VAL A 875 0.92 17.32 13.07
C VAL A 875 0.41 18.22 11.94
N GLY A 876 -0.91 18.39 11.86
CA GLY A 876 -1.58 19.20 10.83
C GLY A 876 -1.15 18.80 9.42
N LYS A 877 -0.70 19.79 8.62
CA LYS A 877 -0.23 19.58 7.24
C LYS A 877 1.11 18.85 7.11
N LEU A 878 1.90 18.73 8.19
CA LEU A 878 3.20 18.05 8.16
C LEU A 878 3.03 16.53 8.12
N GLY A 879 1.85 16.01 8.48
CA GLY A 879 1.52 14.60 8.39
C GLY A 879 1.30 13.96 9.76
N VAL A 880 1.74 12.71 9.91
CA VAL A 880 1.51 11.89 11.11
C VAL A 880 2.84 11.48 11.72
N LEU A 881 3.03 11.76 13.00
CA LEU A 881 4.14 11.25 13.80
C LEU A 881 3.65 10.05 14.62
N ASP A 882 4.28 8.90 14.48
CA ASP A 882 3.86 7.65 15.12
C ASP A 882 4.94 7.13 16.08
N PRO A 883 5.03 7.69 17.31
CA PRO A 883 5.99 7.26 18.32
C PRO A 883 5.50 6.06 19.12
N THR A 884 6.40 5.13 19.38
CA THR A 884 6.22 3.97 20.26
C THR A 884 7.38 3.87 21.23
N VAL A 885 7.07 3.76 22.51
CA VAL A 885 8.01 3.45 23.59
C VAL A 885 7.74 2.02 24.07
N ILE A 886 8.80 1.24 24.23
CA ILE A 886 8.75 -0.11 24.81
C ILE A 886 9.81 -0.19 25.90
N ALA A 887 9.44 -0.64 27.09
CA ALA A 887 10.37 -0.85 28.19
C ALA A 887 10.10 -2.20 28.84
N GLY A 888 11.15 -2.86 29.33
CA GLY A 888 11.02 -4.15 29.99
C GLY A 888 12.04 -4.32 31.11
N LYS A 889 11.68 -5.08 32.14
CA LYS A 889 12.57 -5.47 33.24
C LYS A 889 12.29 -6.88 33.72
N ILE A 890 13.34 -7.67 33.91
CA ILE A 890 13.37 -8.98 34.55
C ILE A 890 14.08 -8.83 35.88
N PHE A 891 13.46 -9.29 36.97
CA PHE A 891 13.99 -9.08 38.32
C PHE A 891 14.88 -10.23 38.81
N ASN A 892 14.89 -11.36 38.11
CA ASN A 892 15.61 -12.57 38.48
C ASN A 892 16.42 -13.08 37.28
N ALA A 893 17.50 -13.82 37.55
CA ALA A 893 18.26 -14.48 36.48
C ALA A 893 17.38 -15.53 35.78
N VAL A 894 17.37 -15.52 34.45
CA VAL A 894 16.57 -16.42 33.62
C VAL A 894 17.37 -17.04 32.48
N PRO A 895 17.02 -18.24 32.00
CA PRO A 895 17.64 -18.81 30.82
C PRO A 895 17.30 -17.97 29.58
N LEU A 896 18.10 -18.10 28.53
CA LEU A 896 17.95 -17.35 27.28
C LEU A 896 16.57 -17.51 26.63
N SER A 897 15.98 -18.70 26.76
CA SER A 897 14.62 -19.03 26.32
C SER A 897 13.54 -18.12 26.95
N LEU A 898 13.84 -17.55 28.11
CA LEU A 898 12.97 -16.68 28.90
C LEU A 898 13.46 -15.22 28.93
N ALA A 899 14.65 -14.90 28.41
CA ALA A 899 15.18 -13.54 28.41
C ALA A 899 14.47 -12.64 27.38
N ASN A 900 14.57 -11.32 27.52
CA ASN A 900 14.08 -10.39 26.51
C ASN A 900 15.14 -10.18 25.44
N ALA A 901 14.87 -10.68 24.23
CA ALA A 901 15.68 -10.38 23.06
C ALA A 901 15.16 -9.10 22.39
N VAL A 902 16.08 -8.26 21.87
CA VAL A 902 15.67 -7.12 21.05
C VAL A 902 14.93 -7.61 19.82
N SER A 903 13.78 -7.00 19.54
CA SER A 903 12.98 -7.29 18.35
C SER A 903 13.73 -6.86 17.09
N ALA A 904 14.53 -7.77 16.54
CA ALA A 904 15.23 -7.61 15.26
C ALA A 904 14.34 -8.13 14.12
N ASN A 905 14.52 -7.59 12.92
CA ASN A 905 13.86 -8.06 11.71
C ASN A 905 14.89 -8.23 10.60
N GLN A 906 15.32 -9.49 10.41
CA GLN A 906 16.25 -9.86 9.35
C GLN A 906 15.56 -10.10 7.99
N THR A 907 14.25 -9.94 7.87
CA THR A 907 13.59 -10.04 6.55
C THR A 907 13.93 -8.82 5.69
N TYR A 908 13.81 -8.96 4.36
CA TYR A 908 13.86 -7.78 3.48
C TYR A 908 12.60 -6.93 3.56
N PHE A 909 11.57 -7.38 4.28
CA PHE A 909 10.31 -6.68 4.42
C PHE A 909 10.30 -5.80 5.67
N TYR A 910 9.65 -4.65 5.58
CA TYR A 910 9.46 -3.75 6.71
C TYR A 910 8.53 -4.40 7.75
N ALA A 911 8.96 -4.41 9.02
CA ALA A 911 8.12 -4.78 10.16
C ALA A 911 8.09 -3.63 11.19
N PRO A 912 6.91 -3.19 11.66
CA PRO A 912 6.80 -2.12 12.66
C PRO A 912 7.53 -2.46 13.97
N ASN A 913 8.00 -1.44 14.69
CA ASN A 913 8.62 -1.57 16.02
C ASN A 913 9.83 -2.55 16.13
N THR A 914 10.45 -2.94 15.01
CA THR A 914 11.63 -3.82 14.98
C THR A 914 12.86 -3.10 14.44
N PHE A 915 14.05 -3.58 14.79
CA PHE A 915 15.32 -3.11 14.25
C PHE A 915 15.69 -3.87 12.98
N ALA A 916 15.90 -3.14 11.89
CA ALA A 916 16.10 -3.72 10.57
C ALA A 916 17.51 -4.29 10.39
N LEU A 917 18.53 -3.72 11.03
CA LEU A 917 19.94 -4.05 10.78
C LEU A 917 20.54 -4.98 11.86
N LEU A 918 19.84 -5.18 12.97
CA LEU A 918 20.23 -6.14 13.99
C LEU A 918 20.00 -7.59 13.54
N ASN A 919 20.84 -8.48 14.04
CA ASN A 919 20.60 -9.92 13.98
C ASN A 919 19.79 -10.35 15.21
N TYR A 920 19.05 -11.46 15.11
CA TYR A 920 18.37 -12.04 16.28
C TYR A 920 19.38 -12.37 17.39
N TYR A 921 18.97 -12.19 18.64
CA TYR A 921 19.81 -12.39 19.83
C TYR A 921 21.11 -11.58 19.86
N GLN A 922 21.28 -10.59 18.98
CA GLN A 922 22.46 -9.72 19.02
C GLN A 922 22.54 -8.90 20.31
N PHE A 923 21.38 -8.49 20.80
CA PHE A 923 21.21 -7.86 22.10
C PHE A 923 20.14 -8.63 22.88
N VAL A 924 20.52 -9.03 24.08
CA VAL A 924 19.65 -9.67 25.08
C VAL A 924 19.83 -8.87 26.35
N ALA A 925 18.72 -8.52 26.99
CA ALA A 925 18.74 -7.70 28.18
C ALA A 925 17.73 -8.17 29.21
N ASP A 926 18.09 -8.01 30.48
CA ASP A 926 17.15 -8.14 31.59
C ASP A 926 16.40 -6.83 31.81
N GLU A 927 17.01 -5.68 31.51
CA GLU A 927 16.32 -4.38 31.52
C GLU A 927 16.60 -3.59 30.25
N PHE A 928 15.57 -3.01 29.66
CA PHE A 928 15.73 -2.25 28.42
C PHE A 928 14.73 -1.13 28.25
N PHE A 929 15.12 -0.19 27.39
CA PHE A 929 14.29 0.88 26.87
C PHE A 929 14.48 0.97 25.35
N GLN A 930 13.38 0.94 24.62
CA GLN A 930 13.31 1.07 23.17
C GLN A 930 12.38 2.22 22.81
N PHE A 931 12.84 3.05 21.88
CA PHE A 931 12.05 4.13 21.29
C PHE A 931 12.03 3.95 19.78
N ASN A 932 10.84 3.96 19.19
CA ASN A 932 10.64 3.92 17.75
C ASN A 932 9.78 5.11 17.34
N VAL A 933 10.08 5.74 16.22
CA VAL A 933 9.22 6.78 15.65
C VAL A 933 9.31 6.77 14.13
N ASP A 934 8.15 6.73 13.49
CA ASP A 934 8.01 6.96 12.05
C ASP A 934 7.26 8.28 11.83
N HIS A 935 7.74 9.12 10.92
CA HIS A 935 7.05 10.33 10.50
C HIS A 935 6.62 10.24 9.04
N HIS A 936 5.30 10.18 8.83
CA HIS A 936 4.66 10.09 7.53
C HIS A 936 4.26 11.48 7.03
N PHE A 937 4.98 12.02 6.05
CA PHE A 937 4.73 13.37 5.52
C PHE A 937 3.50 13.47 4.62
N ASN A 938 2.86 12.35 4.27
CA ASN A 938 1.67 12.29 3.42
C ASN A 938 1.75 13.08 2.08
N GLY A 939 2.96 13.19 1.53
CA GLY A 939 3.23 13.90 0.27
C GLY A 939 3.60 15.36 0.42
N PHE A 940 3.61 15.93 1.63
CA PHE A 940 3.99 17.33 1.90
C PHE A 940 5.32 17.72 1.24
N LEU A 941 6.37 16.89 1.36
CA LEU A 941 7.67 17.19 0.74
C LEU A 941 7.67 16.93 -0.78
N ILE A 942 7.32 15.72 -1.21
CA ILE A 942 7.45 15.27 -2.60
C ILE A 942 6.53 16.03 -3.57
N ASN A 943 5.34 16.47 -3.12
CA ASN A 943 4.42 17.22 -3.97
C ASN A 943 4.96 18.60 -4.38
N HIS A 944 5.90 19.15 -3.60
CA HIS A 944 6.53 20.45 -3.88
C HIS A 944 7.76 20.35 -4.79
N ILE A 945 8.32 19.15 -5.00
CA ILE A 945 9.50 18.95 -5.85
C ILE A 945 9.03 18.75 -7.31
N PRO A 946 9.44 19.61 -8.26
CA PRO A 946 9.11 19.44 -9.68
C PRO A 946 9.54 18.05 -10.20
N LEU A 947 8.79 17.50 -11.17
CA LEU A 947 8.92 16.14 -11.72
C LEU A 947 8.53 15.03 -10.73
N LEU A 948 9.07 15.03 -9.51
CA LEU A 948 8.71 14.03 -8.48
C LEU A 948 7.25 14.17 -8.05
N ASN A 949 6.69 15.37 -8.09
CA ASN A 949 5.29 15.63 -7.81
C ASN A 949 4.29 14.95 -8.76
N LYS A 950 4.74 14.42 -9.91
CA LYS A 950 3.92 13.59 -10.82
C LYS A 950 3.89 12.12 -10.41
N THR A 951 4.86 11.67 -9.60
CA THR A 951 4.99 10.27 -9.18
C THR A 951 3.98 9.87 -8.11
N LYS A 952 3.44 10.85 -7.37
CA LYS A 952 2.59 10.66 -6.18
C LYS A 952 3.27 9.92 -5.01
N MET A 953 4.59 9.74 -5.06
CA MET A 953 5.32 9.16 -3.92
C MET A 953 5.19 10.05 -2.68
N ARG A 954 5.30 9.44 -1.50
CA ARG A 954 5.26 10.13 -0.21
C ARG A 954 6.57 9.82 0.52
N SER A 955 7.09 10.79 1.25
CA SER A 955 8.31 10.61 2.06
C SER A 955 7.96 10.12 3.46
N VAL A 956 8.84 9.31 4.02
CA VAL A 956 8.82 8.87 5.42
C VAL A 956 10.23 8.98 6.01
N ILE A 957 10.33 9.34 7.28
CA ILE A 957 11.57 9.26 8.06
C ILE A 957 11.33 8.34 9.24
N SER A 958 12.32 7.53 9.58
CA SER A 958 12.27 6.61 10.72
C SER A 958 13.47 6.83 11.64
N PHE A 959 13.23 6.69 12.94
CA PHE A 959 14.26 6.70 13.97
C PHE A 959 13.93 5.64 15.02
N ARG A 960 14.93 4.84 15.40
CA ARG A 960 14.82 3.80 16.41
C ARG A 960 16.03 3.87 17.32
N SER A 961 15.81 3.68 18.62
CA SER A 961 16.87 3.67 19.62
C SER A 961 16.63 2.54 20.61
N TYR A 962 17.70 1.89 21.03
CA TYR A 962 17.69 0.83 22.04
C TYR A 962 18.84 1.02 23.03
N ILE A 963 18.53 0.87 24.31
CA ILE A 963 19.51 0.72 25.39
C ILE A 963 18.99 -0.33 26.35
N GLY A 964 19.89 -1.13 26.91
CA GLY A 964 19.55 -2.13 27.90
C GLY A 964 20.79 -2.66 28.60
N ASP A 965 20.59 -3.53 29.58
CA ASP A 965 21.63 -4.21 30.34
C ASP A 965 21.21 -5.65 30.67
N VAL A 966 22.19 -6.53 30.91
CA VAL A 966 21.97 -7.93 31.30
C VAL A 966 22.70 -8.22 32.60
N SER A 967 22.00 -8.84 33.55
CA SER A 967 22.58 -9.10 34.86
C SER A 967 23.69 -10.16 34.79
N ALA A 968 24.70 -10.03 35.66
CA ALA A 968 25.74 -11.03 35.79
C ALA A 968 25.19 -12.42 36.14
N GLY A 969 24.06 -12.48 36.88
CA GLY A 969 23.36 -13.72 37.19
C GLY A 969 22.80 -14.41 35.94
N THR A 970 22.11 -13.68 35.06
CA THR A 970 21.62 -14.20 33.77
C THR A 970 22.77 -14.70 32.90
N VAL A 971 23.87 -13.94 32.81
CA VAL A 971 25.06 -14.39 32.05
C VAL A 971 25.67 -15.66 32.64
N ALA A 972 25.81 -15.73 33.97
CA ALA A 972 26.38 -16.89 34.66
C ALA A 972 25.50 -18.15 34.58
N LEU A 973 24.18 -17.98 34.49
CA LEU A 973 23.21 -19.08 34.34
C LEU A 973 23.29 -19.73 32.96
N ASN A 974 23.50 -18.95 31.90
CA ASN A 974 23.39 -19.44 30.54
C ASN A 974 24.67 -20.14 30.02
N ARG A 975 24.49 -21.21 29.23
CA ARG A 975 25.53 -21.96 28.49
C ARG A 975 25.23 -21.99 26.98
N SER A 976 24.47 -21.00 26.53
CA SER A 976 24.03 -20.83 25.14
C SER A 976 25.18 -20.54 24.17
N THR A 977 24.94 -20.69 22.87
CA THR A 977 25.93 -20.35 21.83
C THR A 977 26.06 -18.86 21.52
N ILE A 978 25.20 -18.00 22.08
CA ILE A 978 25.25 -16.54 21.84
C ILE A 978 26.21 -15.83 22.79
N LYS A 979 26.71 -14.67 22.36
CA LYS A 979 27.43 -13.73 23.22
C LYS A 979 26.46 -12.69 23.78
N TYR A 980 26.45 -12.54 25.11
CA TYR A 980 25.65 -11.54 25.81
C TYR A 980 26.30 -10.17 25.69
N ASN A 981 25.96 -9.45 24.62
CA ASN A 981 26.49 -8.11 24.37
C ASN A 981 25.53 -7.06 24.92
N VAL A 982 26.08 -6.09 25.65
CA VAL A 982 25.35 -4.93 26.14
C VAL A 982 25.87 -3.68 25.44
N PRO A 983 25.00 -2.86 24.83
CA PRO A 983 25.44 -1.64 24.16
C PRO A 983 25.87 -0.57 25.19
N THR A 984 27.16 -0.21 25.22
CA THR A 984 27.70 0.83 26.12
C THR A 984 27.20 2.25 25.81
N LYS A 985 26.65 2.45 24.60
CA LYS A 985 25.94 3.65 24.16
C LYS A 985 24.65 3.19 23.47
N PRO A 986 23.58 4.00 23.46
CA PRO A 986 22.35 3.65 22.76
C PRO A 986 22.60 3.20 21.32
N TYR A 987 22.09 2.03 20.95
CA TYR A 987 22.04 1.59 19.57
C TYR A 987 20.98 2.41 18.84
N ILE A 988 21.33 2.98 17.69
CA ILE A 988 20.44 3.84 16.92
C ILE A 988 20.35 3.33 15.48
N GLU A 989 19.13 3.22 14.97
CA GLU A 989 18.83 3.14 13.55
C GLU A 989 18.10 4.40 13.10
N TYR A 990 18.51 4.97 11.98
CA TYR A 990 17.82 6.10 11.37
C TYR A 990 17.71 5.87 9.87
N GLY A 991 16.63 6.36 9.28
CA GLY A 991 16.38 6.13 7.87
C GLY A 991 15.44 7.13 7.24
N PHE A 992 15.45 7.14 5.92
CA PHE A 992 14.44 7.80 5.11
C PHE A 992 13.89 6.80 4.09
N GLY A 993 12.65 7.00 3.68
CA GLY A 993 12.00 6.12 2.73
C GLY A 993 11.01 6.83 1.83
N PHE A 994 10.60 6.10 0.80
CA PHE A 994 9.52 6.48 -0.10
C PHE A 994 8.42 5.44 0.01
N GLU A 995 7.21 5.89 0.31
CA GLU A 995 6.01 5.07 0.27
C GLU A 995 5.09 5.54 -0.87
N ASN A 996 4.01 4.79 -1.10
CA ASN A 996 3.06 5.07 -2.18
C ASN A 996 3.63 4.85 -3.60
N ILE A 997 4.50 3.86 -3.73
CA ILE A 997 5.11 3.45 -5.00
C ILE A 997 4.19 2.41 -5.67
N GLY A 998 3.91 2.60 -6.96
CA GLY A 998 3.11 1.68 -7.76
C GLY A 998 2.42 2.34 -8.94
N PHE A 999 1.42 1.66 -9.50
CA PHE A 999 0.76 2.05 -10.75
C PHE A 999 -0.68 2.52 -10.50
N GLY A 1000 -1.07 3.64 -11.14
CA GLY A 1000 -2.42 4.17 -11.00
C GLY A 1000 -2.79 4.50 -9.55
N ASN A 1001 -3.83 3.86 -9.03
CA ASN A 1001 -4.26 3.92 -7.62
C ASN A 1001 -3.72 2.75 -6.77
N LEU A 1002 -3.16 1.70 -7.39
CA LEU A 1002 -2.58 0.55 -6.70
C LEU A 1002 -1.11 0.84 -6.38
N ARG A 1003 -0.87 1.34 -5.16
CA ARG A 1003 0.44 1.85 -4.73
C ARG A 1003 0.91 1.28 -3.39
N PRO A 1004 1.02 -0.06 -3.27
CA PRO A 1004 1.27 -0.69 -1.99
C PRO A 1004 2.74 -0.65 -1.56
N LEU A 1005 3.67 -0.33 -2.46
CA LEU A 1005 5.10 -0.48 -2.19
C LEU A 1005 5.66 0.73 -1.40
N ARG A 1006 6.50 0.40 -0.42
CA ARG A 1006 7.37 1.31 0.33
C ARG A 1006 8.81 0.79 0.24
N VAL A 1007 9.77 1.70 0.15
CA VAL A 1007 11.20 1.40 0.18
C VAL A 1007 11.88 2.31 1.20
N ASP A 1008 12.54 1.71 2.19
CA ASP A 1008 13.26 2.40 3.26
C ASP A 1008 14.76 2.15 3.16
N PHE A 1009 15.54 3.21 3.37
CA PHE A 1009 16.99 3.23 3.43
C PHE A 1009 17.39 3.50 4.89
N ILE A 1010 18.06 2.56 5.53
CA ILE A 1010 18.29 2.57 6.99
C ILE A 1010 19.78 2.43 7.27
N TRP A 1011 20.30 3.25 8.18
CA TRP A 1011 21.67 3.21 8.70
C TRP A 1011 21.68 2.98 10.21
N ASN A 1012 22.81 2.51 10.75
CA ASN A 1012 23.02 2.41 12.19
C ASN A 1012 24.35 3.03 12.66
N ASN A 1013 24.51 3.11 13.98
CA ASN A 1013 25.68 3.67 14.65
C ASN A 1013 26.69 2.62 15.19
N ILE A 1014 26.59 1.34 14.82
CA ILE A 1014 27.51 0.29 15.31
C ILE A 1014 28.94 0.51 14.76
N SER A 1015 29.93 0.46 15.64
CA SER A 1015 31.35 0.40 15.27
C SER A 1015 31.79 -1.05 15.03
N ARG A 1016 32.55 -1.30 13.95
CA ARG A 1016 33.08 -2.63 13.59
C ARG A 1016 34.02 -3.21 14.66
N GLN A 1017 34.52 -2.39 15.58
CA GLN A 1017 35.52 -2.81 16.58
C GLN A 1017 34.92 -3.61 17.75
N ASN A 1018 33.59 -3.67 17.91
CA ASN A 1018 32.96 -4.25 19.11
C ASN A 1018 32.19 -5.56 18.90
N MET A 1019 32.14 -6.17 17.72
CA MET A 1019 31.33 -7.39 17.52
C MET A 1019 31.89 -8.35 16.47
N ASP A 1020 31.94 -9.64 16.83
CA ASP A 1020 32.24 -10.78 15.95
C ASP A 1020 31.12 -11.12 14.96
N ASN A 1021 30.02 -10.36 14.94
CA ASN A 1021 28.85 -10.61 14.09
C ASN A 1021 28.68 -9.52 13.03
N ASN A 1022 28.63 -9.94 11.76
CA ASN A 1022 28.51 -9.14 10.52
C ASN A 1022 27.16 -8.39 10.37
N SER A 1023 26.75 -7.59 11.37
CA SER A 1023 25.58 -6.71 11.21
C SER A 1023 25.91 -5.56 10.25
N PRO A 1024 25.09 -5.31 9.23
CA PRO A 1024 25.38 -4.34 8.19
C PRO A 1024 25.17 -2.93 8.74
N LYS A 1025 26.00 -1.98 8.27
CA LYS A 1025 25.85 -0.55 8.62
C LYS A 1025 24.70 0.15 7.90
N PHE A 1026 24.23 -0.47 6.82
CA PHE A 1026 23.21 0.07 5.93
C PHE A 1026 22.34 -1.07 5.40
N GLY A 1027 21.06 -0.80 5.12
CA GLY A 1027 20.18 -1.78 4.51
C GLY A 1027 18.97 -1.13 3.84
N ILE A 1028 18.41 -1.85 2.87
CA ILE A 1028 17.18 -1.46 2.16
C ILE A 1028 16.05 -2.40 2.60
N ARG A 1029 14.88 -1.85 2.93
CA ARG A 1029 13.69 -2.62 3.33
C ARG A 1029 12.50 -2.28 2.45
N PHE A 1030 11.68 -3.29 2.17
CA PHE A 1030 10.49 -3.18 1.33
C PHE A 1030 9.22 -3.32 2.18
N GLY A 1031 8.32 -2.34 2.16
CA GLY A 1031 7.01 -2.45 2.81
C GLY A 1031 5.93 -2.73 1.78
N PHE A 1032 4.93 -3.53 2.16
CA PHE A 1032 3.69 -3.67 1.41
C PHE A 1032 2.53 -3.17 2.28
N LYS A 1033 2.01 -1.97 1.97
CA LYS A 1033 0.85 -1.36 2.64
C LYS A 1033 -0.34 -1.37 1.68
N THR A 1034 -1.28 -2.28 1.89
CA THR A 1034 -2.53 -2.37 1.11
C THR A 1034 -3.62 -1.40 1.58
N THR A 1035 -3.35 -0.64 2.64
CA THR A 1035 -4.30 0.30 3.25
C THR A 1035 -4.15 1.72 2.68
N PHE A 1036 -5.11 2.58 3.03
CA PHE A 1036 -5.30 3.95 2.50
C PHE A 1036 -4.13 4.93 2.75
#